data_AF-A0A8H3AZZ4-F1
#
_entry.id   AF-A0A8H3AZZ4-F1
#
_cell.length_a   1.000
_cell.length_b   1.000
_cell.length_c   1.000
_cell.angle_alpha   90.00
_cell.angle_beta   90.00
_cell.angle_gamma   90.00
#
_symmetry.space_group_name_H-M   'P 1'
#
loop_
_entity.id
_entity.type
_entity.pdbx_description
1 polymer ?
#
loop_
_entity_poly.entity_id
_entity_poly.type
_entity_poly.pdbx_seq_one_letter_code
_entity_poly.pdbx_strand_id
1 'polypeptide(L)'
;MNFDMDLDSNSGKFKSGLALHDNSGTTLNSAVWSVIEEWKAKDSGAFSDNDWLSLRDLPILLQITLKALQNRQMNIEDCSSYLAQHLSLRTKLLQAYARKEFDRLLSDCSWRVQYYFHSIASIRQLTSMNSSSSDSNLKAAFEKPYQGEAATLFILTLHQLRRSYAGQPAADQPYNWSLAVIQSSGMGKSRMIDQSSLSVFTLPINIREEPPEGKKAYPPSDKGVCQFFDDCQKMDDARQQIVYAIFLRVLFTKTLDLVNTEFQRLNGHRLAEAWALYLKSGETEDQVGENRREFYSSVVNEVNKALLNSIQPTLVDLEISLTESCSLLELRVQATTSNAANSFFVYFDEAHSLTTVPKYSPEHKRSGFHNLGTVLSKLIDNRSFFIFLSTNSRLEGFAPPGSNYPSYRVTENSRLIPPFTELPFDLYERKVLKGRTLTLKNVCQTEVMVGFGRVLWHAELEIRPHKNIFQFAINKLTAVGKPDETRDASLAALGVRVGITFDKTNHASHPLESRLVESHLRVVYAIPEHRHFMHTGSPSEPILAEAAGRYLNRPGTLGFAIEGPTWLSPDVKKGLLVRGERGELAGRLLVTCAHDKALEKKVDLTSLEPQYHRPIPVLDFLGALFHKDHYESILKAMPIIDRVVPGQPNAAPLDKAFSASYVSFSHFVLAEDSKMLSAPALATGLVRGMAIQARDGQASIDAVIPIHMGSLTDPISSKTTSAINLQFKNRVNAVDCHVNRLITVPNVEMPVISIIFEFGVTETAVDPISITSELFPTTQAQTLHRDDRHYQIVAHGCNSRVFGAIPLEVEPEYKTILGTGSILQDFPRNKDQGNREALLALKPAFNGNRQIQFYSDLLEEE
;
A
#
# COMPACT_ATOMS: atom_id res chain seq x y z
N MET A 1 13.09 -63.20 -48.75
CA MET A 1 11.99 -62.97 -49.71
C MET A 1 10.78 -62.54 -48.89
N ASN A 2 10.25 -61.38 -49.27
CA ASN A 2 9.06 -60.69 -48.78
C ASN A 2 7.94 -61.62 -48.29
N PHE A 3 7.28 -61.29 -47.19
CA PHE A 3 6.13 -60.37 -47.24
C PHE A 3 5.79 -59.87 -45.83
N ASP A 4 5.34 -58.63 -45.80
CA ASP A 4 5.11 -57.79 -44.64
C ASP A 4 3.61 -57.44 -44.54
N MET A 5 3.21 -57.09 -43.32
CA MET A 5 1.94 -56.50 -42.85
C MET A 5 0.71 -57.42 -42.70
N ASP A 6 0.24 -57.62 -41.46
CA ASP A 6 -0.76 -56.70 -40.89
C ASP A 6 -0.90 -56.81 -39.36
N LEU A 7 -1.36 -55.70 -38.79
CA LEU A 7 -1.45 -55.32 -37.39
C LEU A 7 -2.41 -56.18 -36.53
N ASP A 8 -2.10 -56.35 -35.23
CA ASP A 8 -2.99 -55.81 -34.20
C ASP A 8 -2.37 -55.61 -32.80
N SER A 9 -2.98 -54.64 -32.12
CA SER A 9 -2.80 -53.96 -30.84
C SER A 9 -2.60 -54.79 -29.55
N ASN A 10 -1.78 -54.32 -28.60
CA ASN A 10 -2.21 -53.51 -27.43
C ASN A 10 -1.14 -53.40 -26.30
N SER A 11 -1.03 -52.18 -25.75
CA SER A 11 -0.70 -51.76 -24.36
C SER A 11 0.30 -52.60 -23.54
N GLY A 12 1.36 -52.06 -22.91
CA GLY A 12 1.61 -50.70 -22.44
C GLY A 12 2.33 -50.81 -21.09
N LYS A 13 3.55 -50.27 -20.98
CA LYS A 13 4.27 -49.93 -19.73
C LYS A 13 5.55 -49.18 -20.09
N PHE A 14 5.55 -47.86 -19.90
CA PHE A 14 6.75 -47.03 -19.95
C PHE A 14 7.31 -46.85 -18.53
N LYS A 15 8.49 -47.41 -18.32
CA LYS A 15 9.57 -47.00 -17.41
C LYS A 15 10.83 -47.26 -18.23
N SER A 16 11.90 -46.49 -18.26
CA SER A 16 12.39 -45.36 -17.47
C SER A 16 13.72 -45.00 -18.15
N GLY A 17 14.05 -43.71 -18.28
CA GLY A 17 15.39 -43.32 -18.72
C GLY A 17 15.43 -41.91 -19.28
N LEU A 18 15.54 -40.92 -18.41
CA LEU A 18 16.04 -39.59 -18.79
C LEU A 18 17.39 -39.41 -18.09
N ALA A 19 18.44 -39.71 -18.84
CA ALA A 19 19.75 -39.15 -18.59
C ALA A 19 19.70 -37.66 -18.99
N LEU A 20 20.07 -36.80 -18.07
CA LEU A 20 20.32 -35.38 -18.29
C LEU A 20 21.51 -35.22 -19.25
N HIS A 21 21.34 -34.45 -20.31
CA HIS A 21 22.44 -33.93 -21.13
C HIS A 21 22.32 -32.41 -21.30
N ASP A 22 23.37 -31.70 -20.86
CA ASP A 22 23.68 -30.28 -21.04
C ASP A 22 23.82 -29.86 -22.52
N ASN A 23 22.72 -29.55 -23.22
CA ASN A 23 22.78 -29.09 -24.63
C ASN A 23 21.90 -27.87 -24.98
N SER A 24 21.31 -27.19 -23.99
CA SER A 24 20.43 -26.03 -24.24
C SER A 24 21.15 -24.69 -24.44
N GLY A 25 22.39 -24.52 -23.97
CA GLY A 25 23.14 -23.25 -24.09
C GLY A 25 23.72 -22.98 -25.49
N THR A 26 24.23 -24.02 -26.15
CA THR A 26 24.83 -23.95 -27.49
C THR A 26 23.82 -23.74 -28.62
N THR A 27 22.57 -24.17 -28.41
CA THR A 27 21.46 -23.99 -29.38
C THR A 27 20.90 -22.56 -29.36
N LEU A 28 20.89 -21.89 -28.20
CA LEU A 28 20.43 -20.51 -28.11
C LEU A 28 21.40 -19.52 -28.77
N ASN A 29 22.70 -19.63 -28.44
CA ASN A 29 23.71 -18.72 -28.96
C ASN A 29 23.75 -18.77 -30.50
N SER A 30 23.66 -19.97 -31.08
CA SER A 30 23.60 -20.14 -32.53
C SER A 30 22.31 -19.59 -33.15
N ALA A 31 21.14 -19.75 -32.50
CA ALA A 31 19.88 -19.18 -32.98
C ALA A 31 19.86 -17.64 -32.97
N VAL A 32 20.38 -17.01 -31.92
CA VAL A 32 20.47 -15.53 -31.82
C VAL A 32 21.40 -14.99 -32.91
N TRP A 33 22.57 -15.62 -33.10
CA TRP A 33 23.53 -15.18 -34.11
C TRP A 33 23.03 -15.35 -35.54
N SER A 34 22.32 -16.44 -35.85
CA SER A 34 21.71 -16.64 -37.17
C SER A 34 20.77 -15.50 -37.56
N VAL A 35 19.96 -15.03 -36.61
CA VAL A 35 19.01 -13.94 -36.85
C VAL A 35 19.69 -12.57 -36.95
N ILE A 36 20.79 -12.35 -36.22
CA ILE A 36 21.62 -11.14 -36.36
C ILE A 36 22.22 -11.05 -37.77
N GLU A 37 22.73 -12.15 -38.30
CA GLU A 37 23.31 -12.19 -39.66
C GLU A 37 22.24 -11.97 -40.75
N GLU A 38 21.02 -12.49 -40.57
CA GLU A 38 19.88 -12.17 -41.44
C GLU A 38 19.51 -10.67 -41.43
N TRP A 39 19.67 -10.00 -40.29
CA TRP A 39 19.43 -8.56 -40.15
C TRP A 39 20.53 -7.73 -40.82
N LYS A 40 21.80 -8.10 -40.65
CA LYS A 40 22.94 -7.47 -41.34
C LYS A 40 22.81 -7.55 -42.86
N ALA A 41 22.25 -8.66 -43.38
CA ALA A 41 22.01 -8.82 -44.81
C ALA A 41 20.90 -7.89 -45.37
N LYS A 42 20.01 -7.38 -44.51
CA LYS A 42 18.88 -6.51 -44.89
C LYS A 42 19.13 -5.02 -44.64
N ASP A 43 19.95 -4.68 -43.64
CA ASP A 43 20.37 -3.30 -43.34
C ASP A 43 21.89 -3.30 -43.09
N SER A 44 22.66 -2.79 -44.06
CA SER A 44 24.13 -2.77 -44.00
C SER A 44 24.71 -1.85 -42.92
N GLY A 45 23.88 -1.03 -42.27
CA GLY A 45 24.25 -0.18 -41.13
C GLY A 45 23.90 -0.76 -39.76
N ALA A 46 23.24 -1.91 -39.68
CA ALA A 46 22.87 -2.57 -38.43
C ALA A 46 23.96 -3.55 -37.97
N PHE A 47 24.29 -3.57 -36.68
CA PHE A 47 25.31 -4.47 -36.11
C PHE A 47 26.69 -4.40 -36.81
N SER A 48 27.09 -3.20 -37.26
CA SER A 48 28.28 -3.00 -38.11
C SER A 48 29.60 -3.33 -37.43
N ASP A 49 29.65 -3.32 -36.10
CA ASP A 49 30.81 -3.68 -35.28
C ASP A 49 30.51 -4.93 -34.45
N ASN A 50 31.47 -5.85 -34.37
CA ASN A 50 31.34 -7.10 -33.60
C ASN A 50 31.59 -6.90 -32.10
N ASP A 51 32.28 -5.82 -31.73
CA ASP A 51 32.65 -5.52 -30.34
C ASP A 51 31.83 -4.36 -29.75
N TRP A 52 31.08 -3.63 -30.59
CA TRP A 52 30.30 -2.47 -30.16
C TRP A 52 28.91 -2.40 -30.81
N LEU A 53 27.87 -2.14 -30.01
CA LEU A 53 26.50 -1.94 -30.50
C LEU A 53 26.11 -0.47 -30.42
N SER A 54 25.49 0.05 -31.48
CA SER A 54 24.91 1.38 -31.44
C SER A 54 23.69 1.42 -30.51
N LEU A 55 23.29 2.61 -30.07
CA LEU A 55 22.05 2.84 -29.31
C LEU A 55 20.80 2.35 -30.07
N ARG A 56 20.87 2.27 -31.41
CA ARG A 56 19.82 1.77 -32.29
C ARG A 56 19.75 0.24 -32.33
N ASP A 57 20.89 -0.44 -32.22
CA ASP A 57 20.96 -1.91 -32.35
C ASP A 57 20.61 -2.64 -31.05
N LEU A 58 20.72 -1.96 -29.89
CA LEU A 58 20.46 -2.58 -28.60
C LEU A 58 19.02 -3.09 -28.40
N PRO A 59 17.98 -2.30 -28.74
CA PRO A 59 16.59 -2.75 -28.66
C PRO A 59 16.29 -3.89 -29.64
N ILE A 60 16.93 -3.89 -30.80
CA ILE A 60 16.82 -4.94 -31.82
C ILE A 60 17.47 -6.22 -31.31
N LEU A 61 18.64 -6.13 -30.67
CA LEU A 61 19.29 -7.28 -30.07
C LEU A 61 18.41 -7.91 -28.99
N LEU A 62 17.84 -7.09 -28.09
CA LEU A 62 16.91 -7.60 -27.08
C LEU A 62 15.71 -8.31 -27.72
N GLN A 63 15.12 -7.72 -28.76
CA GLN A 63 14.02 -8.32 -29.53
C GLN A 63 14.42 -9.69 -30.13
N ILE A 64 15.61 -9.78 -30.74
CA ILE A 64 16.14 -11.02 -31.34
C ILE A 64 16.38 -12.08 -30.26
N THR A 65 17.02 -11.73 -29.15
CA THR A 65 17.30 -12.65 -28.05
C THR A 65 16.00 -13.18 -27.44
N LEU A 66 14.99 -12.33 -27.25
CA LEU A 66 13.66 -12.74 -26.78
C LEU A 66 12.94 -13.66 -27.79
N LYS A 67 13.05 -13.38 -29.09
CA LYS A 67 12.48 -14.22 -30.14
C LYS A 67 13.14 -15.60 -30.16
N ALA A 68 14.47 -15.66 -30.08
CA ALA A 68 15.21 -16.93 -30.08
C ALA A 68 14.94 -17.78 -28.83
N LEU A 69 14.74 -17.15 -27.67
CA LEU A 69 14.43 -17.85 -26.42
C LEU A 69 12.99 -18.35 -26.33
N GLN A 70 12.03 -17.60 -26.87
CA GLN A 70 10.61 -17.77 -26.53
C GLN A 70 9.68 -17.86 -27.75
N ASN A 71 10.22 -17.79 -28.96
CA ASN A 71 9.47 -17.80 -30.23
C ASN A 71 8.40 -16.69 -30.31
N ARG A 72 8.70 -15.51 -29.72
CA ARG A 72 7.78 -14.35 -29.64
C ARG A 72 8.30 -13.15 -30.44
N GLN A 73 7.38 -12.38 -31.02
CA GLN A 73 7.68 -11.17 -31.78
C GLN A 73 7.22 -9.94 -30.99
N MET A 74 8.18 -9.13 -30.51
CA MET A 74 7.94 -7.87 -29.79
C MET A 74 8.19 -6.68 -30.73
N ASN A 75 7.69 -5.48 -30.43
CA ASN A 75 8.08 -4.28 -31.19
C ASN A 75 9.38 -3.67 -30.62
N ILE A 76 10.01 -2.79 -31.39
CA ILE A 76 11.31 -2.18 -31.04
C ILE A 76 11.14 -1.06 -30.00
N GLU A 77 10.00 -0.37 -29.99
CA GLU A 77 9.70 0.72 -29.05
C GLU A 77 9.59 0.23 -27.61
N ASP A 78 8.86 -0.86 -27.36
CA ASP A 78 8.72 -1.49 -26.04
C ASP A 78 10.08 -2.00 -25.52
N CYS A 79 10.89 -2.59 -26.40
CA CYS A 79 12.27 -2.99 -26.09
C CYS A 79 13.14 -1.77 -25.72
N SER A 80 12.97 -0.65 -26.43
CA SER A 80 13.73 0.59 -26.20
C SER A 80 13.38 1.23 -24.86
N SER A 81 12.08 1.36 -24.55
CA SER A 81 11.61 1.87 -23.26
C SER A 81 12.06 1.00 -22.09
N TYR A 82 12.05 -0.32 -22.26
CA TYR A 82 12.51 -1.25 -21.23
C TYR A 82 14.02 -1.14 -20.98
N LEU A 83 14.84 -1.06 -22.02
CA LEU A 83 16.29 -0.87 -21.88
C LEU A 83 16.67 0.48 -21.26
N ALA A 84 15.85 1.52 -21.47
CA ALA A 84 16.04 2.81 -20.81
C ALA A 84 15.85 2.74 -19.29
N GLN A 85 14.99 1.84 -18.81
CA GLN A 85 14.68 1.65 -17.38
C GLN A 85 15.62 0.61 -16.72
N HIS A 86 16.27 -0.25 -17.51
CA HIS A 86 17.11 -1.34 -17.01
C HIS A 86 18.56 -1.25 -17.52
N LEU A 87 19.27 -0.21 -17.06
CA LEU A 87 20.67 0.08 -17.41
C LEU A 87 21.62 -1.11 -17.21
N SER A 88 21.42 -1.92 -16.16
CA SER A 88 22.24 -3.11 -15.88
C SER A 88 22.08 -4.19 -16.95
N LEU A 89 20.86 -4.36 -17.47
CA LEU A 89 20.59 -5.32 -18.54
C LEU A 89 21.24 -4.85 -19.84
N ARG A 90 21.22 -3.54 -20.12
CA ARG A 90 21.93 -2.95 -21.25
C ARG A 90 23.42 -3.29 -21.24
N THR A 91 24.10 -3.15 -20.11
CA THR A 91 25.51 -3.53 -19.98
C THR A 91 25.74 -5.02 -20.19
N LYS A 92 24.82 -5.88 -19.72
CA LYS A 92 24.93 -7.34 -19.87
C LYS A 92 24.63 -7.83 -21.29
N LEU A 93 23.67 -7.22 -21.99
CA LEU A 93 23.41 -7.48 -23.41
C LEU A 93 24.62 -7.09 -24.27
N LEU A 94 25.27 -5.96 -23.96
CA LEU A 94 26.53 -5.57 -24.58
C LEU A 94 27.63 -6.61 -24.35
N GLN A 95 27.78 -7.08 -23.11
CA GLN A 95 28.76 -8.12 -22.76
C GLN A 95 28.45 -9.46 -23.43
N ALA A 96 27.18 -9.86 -23.48
CA ALA A 96 26.73 -11.09 -24.11
C ALA A 96 26.95 -11.06 -25.62
N TYR A 97 26.69 -9.91 -26.27
CA TYR A 97 26.98 -9.71 -27.69
C TYR A 97 28.49 -9.78 -27.97
N ALA A 98 29.31 -9.02 -27.24
CA ALA A 98 30.76 -9.02 -27.41
C ALA A 98 31.40 -10.40 -27.20
N ARG A 99 30.85 -11.21 -26.27
CA ARG A 99 31.37 -12.56 -25.96
C ARG A 99 30.70 -13.68 -26.74
N LYS A 100 29.62 -13.39 -27.47
CA LYS A 100 28.77 -14.38 -28.15
C LYS A 100 28.11 -15.40 -27.20
N GLU A 101 27.91 -15.01 -25.94
CA GLU A 101 27.43 -15.86 -24.83
C GLU A 101 26.09 -15.33 -24.27
N PHE A 102 24.99 -15.56 -25.00
CA PHE A 102 23.64 -15.14 -24.60
C PHE A 102 22.97 -16.11 -23.61
N ASP A 103 23.41 -17.36 -23.56
CA ASP A 103 23.01 -18.36 -22.58
C ASP A 103 23.32 -17.95 -21.14
N ARG A 104 24.40 -17.18 -20.91
CA ARG A 104 24.73 -16.61 -19.59
C ARG A 104 23.70 -15.61 -19.07
N LEU A 105 22.83 -15.08 -19.93
CA LEU A 105 21.72 -14.25 -19.49
C LEU A 105 20.64 -15.07 -18.78
N LEU A 106 20.50 -16.37 -19.06
CA LEU A 106 19.44 -17.22 -18.49
C LEU A 106 19.60 -17.51 -17.00
N SER A 107 20.82 -17.53 -16.50
CA SER A 107 21.14 -17.76 -15.09
C SER A 107 21.15 -16.47 -14.26
N ASP A 108 20.92 -15.31 -14.89
CA ASP A 108 21.03 -14.01 -14.26
C ASP A 108 19.65 -13.46 -13.84
N CYS A 109 19.51 -13.08 -12.56
CA CYS A 109 18.28 -12.54 -12.01
C CYS A 109 17.83 -11.19 -12.63
N SER A 110 18.69 -10.52 -13.42
CA SER A 110 18.34 -9.34 -14.21
C SER A 110 17.67 -9.65 -15.57
N TRP A 111 17.69 -10.91 -16.03
CA TRP A 111 17.06 -11.36 -17.28
C TRP A 111 15.53 -11.61 -17.16
N ARG A 112 14.87 -11.05 -16.14
CA ARG A 112 13.42 -11.20 -15.87
C ARG A 112 12.50 -10.42 -16.83
N VAL A 113 13.00 -10.05 -18.01
CA VAL A 113 12.29 -9.40 -19.11
C VAL A 113 11.00 -10.14 -19.47
N GLN A 114 11.04 -11.47 -19.35
CA GLN A 114 9.93 -12.38 -19.62
C GLN A 114 8.69 -12.15 -18.75
N TYR A 115 8.85 -11.69 -17.50
CA TYR A 115 7.77 -11.47 -16.55
C TYR A 115 7.21 -10.04 -16.62
N TYR A 116 8.07 -9.07 -16.92
CA TYR A 116 7.69 -7.67 -17.11
C TYR A 116 6.67 -7.52 -18.25
N PHE A 117 6.98 -8.04 -19.43
CA PHE A 117 6.10 -7.90 -20.60
C PHE A 117 4.85 -8.79 -20.54
N HIS A 118 4.90 -9.93 -19.85
CA HIS A 118 3.72 -10.76 -19.61
C HIS A 118 2.71 -10.04 -18.72
N SER A 119 3.18 -9.34 -17.68
CA SER A 119 2.33 -8.57 -16.78
C SER A 119 1.69 -7.37 -17.48
N ILE A 120 2.44 -6.61 -18.28
CA ILE A 120 1.93 -5.44 -19.00
C ILE A 120 0.95 -5.85 -20.11
N ALA A 121 1.25 -6.88 -20.89
CA ALA A 121 0.36 -7.34 -21.96
C ALA A 121 -0.96 -7.91 -21.40
N SER A 122 -0.89 -8.67 -20.31
CA SER A 122 -2.08 -9.23 -19.65
C SER A 122 -2.94 -8.13 -19.01
N ILE A 123 -2.32 -7.15 -18.35
CA ILE A 123 -3.01 -5.98 -17.78
C ILE A 123 -3.64 -5.14 -18.91
N ARG A 124 -2.92 -4.89 -20.01
CA ARG A 124 -3.43 -4.14 -21.17
C ARG A 124 -4.58 -4.85 -21.89
N GLN A 125 -4.50 -6.17 -22.10
CA GLN A 125 -5.59 -6.95 -22.70
C GLN A 125 -6.84 -7.02 -21.80
N LEU A 126 -6.68 -7.09 -20.48
CA LEU A 126 -7.80 -7.04 -19.53
C LEU A 126 -8.46 -5.65 -19.47
N THR A 127 -7.70 -4.57 -19.70
CA THR A 127 -8.26 -3.22 -19.81
C THR A 127 -9.01 -2.97 -21.12
N SER A 128 -8.60 -3.60 -22.24
CA SER A 128 -9.29 -3.41 -23.53
C SER A 128 -10.59 -4.20 -23.65
N MET A 129 -10.73 -5.31 -22.91
CA MET A 129 -11.97 -6.11 -22.90
C MET A 129 -13.14 -5.47 -22.12
N ASN A 130 -12.90 -4.40 -21.35
CA ASN A 130 -13.91 -3.72 -20.51
C ASN A 130 -14.27 -2.31 -21.01
N SER A 131 -13.88 -1.94 -22.23
CA SER A 131 -14.26 -0.66 -22.85
C SER A 131 -15.68 -0.65 -23.44
N SER A 132 -16.49 -1.68 -23.20
CA SER A 132 -17.91 -1.64 -23.58
C SER A 132 -18.68 -0.70 -22.64
N SER A 133 -19.10 0.40 -23.24
CA SER A 133 -20.04 1.39 -22.74
C SER A 133 -21.36 0.77 -22.30
N SER A 134 -21.75 1.00 -21.04
CA SER A 134 -23.13 1.31 -20.63
C SER A 134 -23.20 1.70 -19.15
N ASP A 135 -23.62 2.94 -18.96
CA ASP A 135 -24.35 3.59 -17.87
C ASP A 135 -24.08 3.25 -16.40
N SER A 136 -23.55 4.24 -15.67
CA SER A 136 -23.99 4.55 -14.31
C SER A 136 -23.40 5.87 -13.80
N ASN A 137 -24.25 6.61 -13.08
CA ASN A 137 -24.16 8.02 -12.73
C ASN A 137 -23.34 8.23 -11.42
N LEU A 138 -22.02 8.45 -11.51
CA LEU A 138 -21.12 8.87 -10.43
C LEU A 138 -21.67 10.06 -9.65
N LYS A 139 -22.32 11.01 -10.33
CA LYS A 139 -23.02 12.13 -9.69
C LYS A 139 -24.14 11.64 -8.77
N ALA A 140 -24.96 10.67 -9.18
CA ALA A 140 -26.02 10.13 -8.33
C ALA A 140 -25.49 9.48 -7.04
N ALA A 141 -24.35 8.79 -7.10
CA ALA A 141 -23.73 8.27 -5.89
C ALA A 141 -23.12 9.34 -5.00
N PHE A 142 -22.52 10.35 -5.62
CA PHE A 142 -22.02 11.50 -4.91
C PHE A 142 -23.15 12.27 -4.23
N GLU A 143 -24.33 12.38 -4.82
CA GLU A 143 -25.48 13.12 -4.26
C GLU A 143 -26.25 12.37 -3.16
N LYS A 144 -25.95 11.09 -2.91
CA LYS A 144 -26.60 10.34 -1.81
C LYS A 144 -26.40 11.02 -0.45
N PRO A 145 -27.35 10.91 0.50
CA PRO A 145 -27.22 11.51 1.82
C PRO A 145 -25.86 11.22 2.48
N TYR A 146 -25.16 12.28 2.88
CA TYR A 146 -23.85 12.16 3.51
C TYR A 146 -23.91 11.31 4.79
N GLN A 147 -22.88 10.50 5.02
CA GLN A 147 -22.79 9.59 6.16
C GLN A 147 -21.55 9.92 7.01
N GLY A 148 -21.71 9.86 8.33
CA GLY A 148 -20.68 10.18 9.31
C GLY A 148 -20.53 11.68 9.58
N GLU A 149 -19.58 12.02 10.46
CA GLU A 149 -19.41 13.38 11.00
C GLU A 149 -18.16 14.10 10.49
N ALA A 150 -17.48 13.56 9.47
CA ALA A 150 -16.18 14.09 9.05
C ALA A 150 -16.26 15.54 8.51
N ALA A 151 -17.34 15.90 7.81
CA ALA A 151 -17.56 17.29 7.37
C ALA A 151 -17.75 18.25 8.56
N THR A 152 -18.54 17.85 9.56
CA THR A 152 -18.73 18.60 10.81
C THR A 152 -17.42 18.77 11.56
N LEU A 153 -16.67 17.67 11.75
CA LEU A 153 -15.38 17.66 12.42
C LEU A 153 -14.38 18.57 11.69
N PHE A 154 -14.33 18.48 10.36
CA PHE A 154 -13.47 19.32 9.54
C PHE A 154 -13.72 20.82 9.79
N ILE A 155 -14.98 21.26 9.71
CA ILE A 155 -15.38 22.65 10.00
C ILE A 155 -14.95 23.08 11.40
N LEU A 156 -15.25 22.26 12.41
CA LEU A 156 -14.91 22.53 13.82
C LEU A 156 -13.39 22.66 14.01
N THR A 157 -12.60 21.79 13.40
CA THR A 157 -11.13 21.84 13.42
C THR A 157 -10.62 23.14 12.81
N LEU A 158 -11.14 23.59 11.66
CA LEU A 158 -10.69 24.84 11.05
C LEU A 158 -11.03 26.06 11.90
N HIS A 159 -12.20 26.05 12.55
CA HIS A 159 -12.57 27.10 13.49
C HIS A 159 -11.69 27.09 14.74
N GLN A 160 -11.39 25.92 15.29
CA GLN A 160 -10.51 25.77 16.44
C GLN A 160 -9.08 26.24 16.14
N LEU A 161 -8.53 25.90 14.96
CA LEU A 161 -7.24 26.38 14.50
C LEU A 161 -7.20 27.91 14.47
N ARG A 162 -8.23 28.57 13.91
CA ARG A 162 -8.27 30.04 13.92
C ARG A 162 -8.26 30.62 15.33
N ARG A 163 -9.03 30.02 16.25
CA ARG A 163 -9.09 30.45 17.65
C ARG A 163 -7.77 30.26 18.39
N SER A 164 -7.03 29.19 18.13
CA SER A 164 -5.76 28.93 18.83
C SER A 164 -4.67 29.96 18.50
N TYR A 165 -4.75 30.61 17.33
CA TYR A 165 -3.82 31.67 16.92
C TYR A 165 -4.35 33.09 17.21
N ALA A 166 -5.60 33.24 17.63
CA ALA A 166 -6.16 34.55 17.94
C ALA A 166 -5.44 35.18 19.14
N GLY A 167 -4.90 36.40 18.96
CA GLY A 167 -4.18 37.12 20.01
C GLY A 167 -2.72 36.68 20.23
N GLN A 168 -2.21 35.73 19.44
CA GLN A 168 -0.79 35.38 19.44
C GLN A 168 0.06 36.47 18.78
N PRO A 169 1.32 36.67 19.20
CA PRO A 169 2.26 37.56 18.53
C PRO A 169 2.40 37.21 17.04
N ALA A 170 2.72 38.20 16.20
CA ALA A 170 2.88 37.99 14.75
C ALA A 170 3.90 36.90 14.38
N ALA A 171 4.89 36.65 15.25
CA ALA A 171 5.87 35.57 15.08
C ALA A 171 5.28 34.17 15.25
N ASP A 172 4.20 34.03 16.04
CA ASP A 172 3.51 32.77 16.30
C ASP A 172 2.28 32.56 15.40
N GLN A 173 1.94 33.53 14.56
CA GLN A 173 0.85 33.42 13.59
C GLN A 173 1.22 32.47 12.45
N PRO A 174 0.21 31.82 11.82
CA PRO A 174 0.48 31.00 10.67
C PRO A 174 0.95 31.85 9.48
N TYR A 175 1.75 31.27 8.58
CA TYR A 175 2.21 31.98 7.38
C TYR A 175 1.05 32.48 6.49
N ASN A 176 0.01 31.65 6.35
CA ASN A 176 -1.26 31.96 5.71
C ASN A 176 -2.35 31.02 6.25
N TRP A 177 -3.61 31.35 5.99
CA TRP A 177 -4.75 30.50 6.34
C TRP A 177 -5.02 29.43 5.29
N SER A 178 -4.09 28.49 5.13
CA SER A 178 -4.27 27.36 4.23
C SER A 178 -3.87 26.02 4.83
N LEU A 179 -4.52 24.95 4.36
CA LEU A 179 -4.10 23.58 4.64
C LEU A 179 -4.33 22.66 3.45
N ALA A 180 -3.62 21.53 3.47
CA ALA A 180 -3.85 20.43 2.56
C ALA A 180 -4.61 19.28 3.25
N VAL A 181 -5.54 18.66 2.55
CA VAL A 181 -6.16 17.40 2.98
C VAL A 181 -5.40 16.25 2.32
N ILE A 182 -4.53 15.59 3.09
CA ILE A 182 -3.61 14.57 2.58
C ILE A 182 -4.13 13.20 3.00
N GLN A 183 -4.63 12.45 2.01
CA GLN A 183 -5.05 11.07 2.23
C GLN A 183 -5.16 10.31 0.90
N SER A 184 -5.17 8.99 0.95
CA SER A 184 -5.26 8.14 -0.24
C SER A 184 -6.54 8.35 -1.07
N SER A 185 -6.54 7.85 -2.32
CA SER A 185 -7.74 7.85 -3.17
C SER A 185 -8.87 6.99 -2.54
N GLY A 186 -10.12 7.42 -2.71
CA GLY A 186 -11.30 6.67 -2.26
C GLY A 186 -11.78 6.94 -0.83
N MET A 187 -11.14 7.85 -0.10
CA MET A 187 -11.44 8.16 1.31
C MET A 187 -12.51 9.26 1.50
N GLY A 188 -13.01 9.85 0.41
CA GLY A 188 -14.11 10.83 0.48
C GLY A 188 -13.71 12.30 0.66
N LYS A 189 -12.46 12.69 0.31
CA LYS A 189 -11.96 14.08 0.37
C LYS A 189 -12.94 15.11 -0.22
N SER A 190 -13.22 15.02 -1.52
CA SER A 190 -14.10 15.95 -2.22
C SER A 190 -15.53 15.91 -1.65
N ARG A 191 -16.01 14.73 -1.24
CA ARG A 191 -17.35 14.57 -0.66
C ARG A 191 -17.48 15.23 0.72
N MET A 192 -16.43 15.19 1.55
CA MET A 192 -16.39 15.88 2.85
C MET A 192 -16.47 17.39 2.68
N ILE A 193 -15.69 17.96 1.76
CA ILE A 193 -15.72 19.41 1.51
C ILE A 193 -17.03 19.84 0.86
N ASP A 194 -17.55 19.05 -0.07
CA ASP A 194 -18.87 19.28 -0.67
C ASP A 194 -19.97 19.34 0.38
N GLN A 195 -19.99 18.41 1.33
CA GLN A 195 -20.91 18.46 2.46
C GLN A 195 -20.66 19.67 3.37
N SER A 196 -19.39 20.01 3.61
CA SER A 196 -19.03 21.18 4.43
C SER A 196 -19.52 22.50 3.81
N SER A 197 -19.60 22.56 2.47
CA SER A 197 -20.05 23.75 1.73
C SER A 197 -21.52 24.11 1.98
N LEU A 198 -22.33 23.16 2.45
CA LEU A 198 -23.72 23.41 2.82
C LEU A 198 -23.83 24.20 4.13
N SER A 199 -22.82 24.11 5.00
CA SER A 199 -22.80 24.74 6.32
C SER A 199 -22.00 26.04 6.36
N VAL A 200 -20.92 26.12 5.57
CA VAL A 200 -20.02 27.28 5.50
C VAL A 200 -19.92 27.75 4.05
N PHE A 201 -20.10 29.05 3.81
CA PHE A 201 -20.03 29.63 2.46
C PHE A 201 -18.71 29.24 1.80
N THR A 202 -18.75 28.68 0.60
CA THR A 202 -17.58 28.05 -0.02
C THR A 202 -17.50 28.35 -1.51
N LEU A 203 -16.30 28.66 -2.00
CA LEU A 203 -15.97 28.84 -3.40
C LEU A 203 -15.23 27.60 -3.93
N PRO A 204 -15.92 26.71 -4.69
CA PRO A 204 -15.35 25.46 -5.19
C PRO A 204 -14.55 25.65 -6.48
N ILE A 205 -13.26 25.37 -6.46
CA ILE A 205 -12.40 25.38 -7.66
C ILE A 205 -11.87 23.97 -7.88
N ASN A 206 -12.06 23.38 -9.05
CA ASN A 206 -11.55 22.07 -9.42
C ASN A 206 -10.66 22.20 -10.67
N ILE A 207 -9.36 22.03 -10.49
CA ILE A 207 -8.34 22.18 -11.54
C ILE A 207 -7.80 20.83 -12.04
N ARG A 208 -8.64 19.79 -12.00
CA ARG A 208 -8.29 18.49 -12.59
C ARG A 208 -8.09 18.60 -14.10
N GLU A 209 -6.97 18.06 -14.57
CA GLU A 209 -6.75 17.77 -15.98
C GLU A 209 -7.83 16.83 -16.56
N GLU A 210 -8.08 16.90 -17.86
CA GLU A 210 -9.06 16.00 -18.47
C GLU A 210 -8.65 14.54 -18.31
N PRO A 211 -9.53 13.65 -17.81
CA PRO A 211 -9.19 12.25 -17.65
C PRO A 211 -8.94 11.59 -19.02
N PRO A 212 -8.09 10.56 -19.09
CA PRO A 212 -7.88 9.79 -20.33
C PRO A 212 -9.19 9.27 -20.90
N GLU A 213 -9.24 9.12 -22.22
CA GLU A 213 -10.43 8.68 -22.95
C GLU A 213 -11.06 7.40 -22.33
N GLY A 214 -12.36 7.45 -22.06
CA GLY A 214 -13.11 6.35 -21.43
C GLY A 214 -13.06 6.30 -19.89
N LYS A 215 -12.28 7.17 -19.21
CA LYS A 215 -12.31 7.29 -17.73
C LYS A 215 -13.15 8.50 -17.31
N LYS A 216 -14.09 8.28 -16.39
CA LYS A 216 -14.88 9.35 -15.74
C LYS A 216 -14.35 9.64 -14.34
N ALA A 217 -14.35 10.92 -13.96
CA ALA A 217 -13.97 11.37 -12.62
C ALA A 217 -14.93 12.47 -12.17
N TYR A 218 -15.38 12.40 -10.91
CA TYR A 218 -16.34 13.34 -10.35
C TYR A 218 -15.81 13.89 -9.01
N PRO A 219 -16.00 15.18 -8.67
CA PRO A 219 -16.74 16.20 -9.43
C PRO A 219 -16.02 16.63 -10.73
N PRO A 220 -16.74 17.18 -11.74
CA PRO A 220 -16.14 17.66 -12.99
C PRO A 220 -15.22 18.87 -12.75
N SER A 221 -14.29 19.11 -13.68
CA SER A 221 -13.33 20.21 -13.59
C SER A 221 -13.89 21.55 -14.07
N ASP A 222 -13.42 22.64 -13.48
CA ASP A 222 -13.65 23.99 -13.97
C ASP A 222 -12.71 24.28 -15.14
N LYS A 223 -13.02 23.75 -16.34
CA LYS A 223 -12.12 23.77 -17.51
C LYS A 223 -11.46 25.12 -17.78
N GLY A 224 -12.23 26.20 -17.74
CA GLY A 224 -11.70 27.56 -17.97
C GLY A 224 -10.72 28.03 -16.88
N VAL A 225 -10.93 27.61 -15.63
CA VAL A 225 -10.04 27.92 -14.50
C VAL A 225 -8.80 27.02 -14.56
N CYS A 226 -8.96 25.73 -14.89
CA CYS A 226 -7.84 24.81 -15.12
C CYS A 226 -6.87 25.38 -16.16
N GLN A 227 -7.39 25.72 -17.35
CA GLN A 227 -6.60 26.32 -18.43
C GLN A 227 -5.90 27.62 -17.98
N PHE A 228 -6.59 28.46 -17.21
CA PHE A 228 -6.01 29.68 -16.65
C PHE A 228 -4.80 29.39 -15.75
N PHE A 229 -4.92 28.45 -14.81
CA PHE A 229 -3.80 28.08 -13.93
C PHE A 229 -2.67 27.40 -14.70
N ASP A 230 -2.97 26.58 -15.71
CA ASP A 230 -1.97 25.94 -16.57
C ASP A 230 -1.17 26.98 -17.38
N ASP A 231 -1.83 28.00 -17.90
CA ASP A 231 -1.16 29.11 -18.59
C ASP A 231 -0.30 29.95 -17.63
N CYS A 232 -0.74 30.11 -16.38
CA CYS A 232 0.05 30.78 -15.34
C CYS A 232 1.35 30.04 -15.01
N GLN A 233 1.45 28.72 -15.22
CA GLN A 233 2.69 27.96 -14.97
C GLN A 233 3.84 28.36 -15.90
N LYS A 234 3.53 29.01 -17.02
CA LYS A 234 4.53 29.48 -18.00
C LYS A 234 5.15 30.83 -17.62
N MET A 235 4.64 31.48 -16.57
CA MET A 235 5.07 32.82 -16.13
C MET A 235 6.17 32.74 -15.07
N ASP A 236 6.99 33.78 -14.93
CA ASP A 236 7.92 33.90 -13.79
C ASP A 236 7.19 34.04 -12.45
N ASP A 237 7.91 33.83 -11.33
CA ASP A 237 7.33 33.82 -9.98
C ASP A 237 6.61 35.14 -9.64
N ALA A 238 7.16 36.29 -10.03
CA ALA A 238 6.60 37.60 -9.69
C ALA A 238 5.30 37.86 -10.46
N ARG A 239 5.29 37.58 -11.77
CA ARG A 239 4.09 37.67 -12.61
C ARG A 239 3.01 36.71 -12.14
N GLN A 240 3.37 35.47 -11.81
CA GLN A 240 2.40 34.49 -11.33
C GLN A 240 1.73 34.95 -10.02
N GLN A 241 2.50 35.54 -9.09
CA GLN A 241 1.95 36.13 -7.86
C GLN A 241 0.98 37.29 -8.15
N ILE A 242 1.32 38.19 -9.08
CA ILE A 242 0.45 39.30 -9.50
C ILE A 242 -0.87 38.75 -10.08
N VAL A 243 -0.78 37.79 -11.00
CA VAL A 243 -1.94 37.19 -11.67
C VAL A 243 -2.85 36.48 -10.67
N TYR A 244 -2.30 35.74 -9.71
CA TYR A 244 -3.07 35.11 -8.64
C TYR A 244 -3.73 36.13 -7.70
N ALA A 245 -3.07 37.24 -7.39
CA ALA A 245 -3.66 38.33 -6.60
C ALA A 245 -4.84 38.99 -7.34
N ILE A 246 -4.70 39.25 -8.64
CA ILE A 246 -5.79 39.76 -9.48
C ILE A 246 -6.94 38.74 -9.53
N PHE A 247 -6.64 37.46 -9.72
CA PHE A 247 -7.63 36.39 -9.74
C PHE A 247 -8.45 36.35 -8.45
N LEU A 248 -7.81 36.31 -7.29
CA LEU A 248 -8.52 36.27 -6.00
C LEU A 248 -9.35 37.54 -5.75
N ARG A 249 -8.80 38.72 -6.08
CA ARG A 249 -9.54 39.99 -5.97
C ARG A 249 -10.81 39.97 -6.83
N VAL A 250 -10.68 39.61 -8.11
CA VAL A 250 -11.81 39.53 -9.04
C VAL A 250 -12.81 38.47 -8.61
N LEU A 251 -12.32 37.31 -8.14
CA LEU A 251 -13.15 36.25 -7.60
C LEU A 251 -14.02 36.77 -6.44
N PHE A 252 -13.43 37.49 -5.48
CA PHE A 252 -14.18 38.04 -4.34
C PHE A 252 -15.17 39.12 -4.76
N THR A 253 -14.78 40.06 -5.63
CA THR A 253 -15.68 41.09 -6.14
C THR A 253 -16.87 40.49 -6.89
N LYS A 254 -16.63 39.57 -7.83
CA LYS A 254 -17.71 38.91 -8.59
C LYS A 254 -18.61 38.05 -7.69
N THR A 255 -18.04 37.41 -6.68
CA THR A 255 -18.83 36.68 -5.67
C THR A 255 -19.74 37.64 -4.92
N LEU A 256 -19.19 38.76 -4.44
CA LEU A 256 -19.95 39.76 -3.69
C LEU A 256 -21.09 40.34 -4.54
N ASP A 257 -20.83 40.71 -5.79
CA ASP A 257 -21.84 41.21 -6.73
C ASP A 257 -22.99 40.21 -6.91
N LEU A 258 -22.64 38.94 -7.13
CA LEU A 258 -23.63 37.88 -7.33
C LEU A 258 -24.43 37.59 -6.06
N VAL A 259 -23.77 37.55 -4.89
CA VAL A 259 -24.42 37.39 -3.58
C VAL A 259 -25.36 38.57 -3.26
N ASN A 260 -24.99 39.78 -3.65
CA ASN A 260 -25.83 40.96 -3.50
C ASN A 260 -26.99 41.00 -4.49
N THR A 261 -26.86 40.39 -5.66
CA THR A 261 -27.92 40.39 -6.67
C THR A 261 -28.94 39.29 -6.40
N GLU A 262 -28.46 38.05 -6.25
CA GLU A 262 -29.30 36.84 -6.23
C GLU A 262 -29.70 36.38 -4.81
N PHE A 263 -28.98 36.82 -3.76
CA PHE A 263 -29.14 36.28 -2.40
C PHE A 263 -29.36 37.36 -1.32
N GLN A 264 -29.98 38.49 -1.68
CA GLN A 264 -30.15 39.73 -0.88
C GLN A 264 -30.59 39.55 0.59
N ARG A 265 -31.29 38.46 0.92
CA ARG A 265 -31.88 38.22 2.25
C ARG A 265 -31.29 37.04 3.01
N LEU A 266 -30.25 36.40 2.46
CA LEU A 266 -29.62 35.23 3.06
C LEU A 266 -28.23 35.59 3.58
N ASN A 267 -27.90 35.04 4.75
CA ASN A 267 -26.56 35.06 5.34
C ASN A 267 -26.28 33.73 6.05
N GLY A 268 -25.03 33.53 6.46
CA GLY A 268 -24.63 32.35 7.23
C GLY A 268 -24.93 31.03 6.55
N HIS A 269 -25.36 30.04 7.34
CA HIS A 269 -25.70 28.69 6.85
C HIS A 269 -26.73 28.71 5.71
N ARG A 270 -27.78 29.51 5.81
CA ARG A 270 -28.83 29.57 4.77
C ARG A 270 -28.29 30.10 3.45
N LEU A 271 -27.36 31.06 3.50
CA LEU A 271 -26.67 31.54 2.30
C LEU A 271 -25.71 30.48 1.75
N ALA A 272 -24.95 29.81 2.61
CA ALA A 272 -24.02 28.76 2.21
C ALA A 272 -24.72 27.63 1.43
N GLU A 273 -25.82 27.12 1.99
CA GLU A 273 -26.64 26.09 1.37
C GLU A 273 -27.22 26.55 0.02
N ALA A 274 -27.85 27.73 -0.02
CA ALA A 274 -28.44 28.26 -1.25
C ALA A 274 -27.39 28.51 -2.34
N TRP A 275 -26.21 29.03 -1.96
CA TRP A 275 -25.07 29.25 -2.83
C TRP A 275 -24.52 27.94 -3.42
N ALA A 276 -24.30 26.93 -2.58
CA ALA A 276 -23.81 25.62 -3.01
C ALA A 276 -24.78 24.95 -4.00
N LEU A 277 -26.08 25.00 -3.73
CA LEU A 277 -27.11 24.47 -4.64
C LEU A 277 -27.19 25.27 -5.94
N TYR A 278 -27.06 26.59 -5.88
CA TYR A 278 -27.04 27.47 -7.05
C TYR A 278 -25.90 27.12 -8.00
N LEU A 279 -24.67 26.92 -7.48
CA LEU A 279 -23.51 26.54 -8.29
C LEU A 279 -23.66 25.15 -8.93
N LYS A 280 -24.38 24.22 -8.27
CA LYS A 280 -24.64 22.86 -8.77
C LYS A 280 -25.80 22.79 -9.77
N SER A 281 -26.57 23.86 -9.95
CA SER A 281 -27.71 23.85 -10.87
C SER A 281 -27.26 23.50 -12.29
N GLY A 282 -27.88 22.47 -12.87
CA GLY A 282 -27.53 21.96 -14.21
C GLY A 282 -26.24 21.13 -14.27
N GLU A 283 -25.65 20.75 -13.13
CA GLU A 283 -24.42 19.94 -13.12
C GLU A 283 -24.65 18.52 -13.67
N THR A 284 -23.67 18.02 -14.40
CA THR A 284 -23.64 16.66 -14.96
C THR A 284 -22.39 15.93 -14.51
N GLU A 285 -22.17 14.69 -14.96
CA GLU A 285 -20.92 13.98 -14.67
C GLU A 285 -19.70 14.63 -15.33
N ASP A 286 -19.90 15.21 -16.52
CA ASP A 286 -18.81 15.65 -17.39
C ASP A 286 -18.59 17.18 -17.33
N GLN A 287 -19.59 17.92 -16.83
CA GLN A 287 -19.56 19.38 -16.76
C GLN A 287 -20.13 19.90 -15.45
N VAL A 288 -19.46 20.92 -14.90
CA VAL A 288 -19.96 21.72 -13.78
C VAL A 288 -21.30 22.37 -14.13
N GLY A 289 -22.07 22.74 -13.09
CA GLY A 289 -23.34 23.45 -13.26
C GLY A 289 -23.21 24.73 -14.10
N GLU A 290 -24.29 25.10 -14.80
CA GLU A 290 -24.29 26.22 -15.74
C GLU A 290 -23.93 27.54 -15.06
N ASN A 291 -24.53 27.77 -13.89
CA ASN A 291 -24.25 28.93 -13.05
C ASN A 291 -22.79 29.00 -12.60
N ARG A 292 -22.19 27.86 -12.21
CA ARG A 292 -20.77 27.79 -11.84
C ARG A 292 -19.85 28.05 -13.02
N ARG A 293 -20.19 27.49 -14.19
CA ARG A 293 -19.45 27.72 -15.44
C ARG A 293 -19.45 29.20 -15.81
N GLU A 294 -20.63 29.83 -15.86
CA GLU A 294 -20.77 31.25 -16.20
C GLU A 294 -20.06 32.16 -15.18
N PHE A 295 -20.21 31.86 -13.89
CA PHE A 295 -19.52 32.59 -12.83
C PHE A 295 -18.00 32.58 -13.01
N TYR A 296 -17.39 31.39 -13.15
CA TYR A 296 -15.94 31.28 -13.32
C TYR A 296 -15.46 31.82 -14.68
N SER A 297 -16.24 31.66 -15.76
CA SER A 297 -15.93 32.31 -17.04
C SER A 297 -15.91 33.83 -16.91
N SER A 298 -16.85 34.42 -16.16
CA SER A 298 -16.87 35.86 -15.89
C SER A 298 -15.63 36.32 -15.12
N VAL A 299 -15.21 35.55 -14.11
CA VAL A 299 -13.98 35.79 -13.33
C VAL A 299 -12.75 35.76 -14.24
N VAL A 300 -12.54 34.67 -14.99
CA VAL A 300 -11.37 34.52 -15.88
C VAL A 300 -11.33 35.60 -16.96
N ASN A 301 -12.46 35.95 -17.56
CA ASN A 301 -12.54 37.01 -18.57
C ASN A 301 -12.15 38.37 -18.00
N GLU A 302 -12.60 38.70 -16.79
CA GLU A 302 -12.28 39.98 -16.15
C GLU A 302 -10.81 40.05 -15.69
N VAL A 303 -10.25 38.91 -15.24
CA VAL A 303 -8.80 38.80 -14.98
C VAL A 303 -8.00 39.03 -16.26
N ASN A 304 -8.35 38.36 -17.36
CA ASN A 304 -7.66 38.53 -18.64
C ASN A 304 -7.72 39.98 -19.15
N LYS A 305 -8.85 40.67 -18.98
CA LYS A 305 -8.94 42.12 -19.28
C LYS A 305 -8.01 42.95 -18.40
N ALA A 306 -7.96 42.67 -17.10
CA ALA A 306 -7.07 43.38 -16.18
C ALA A 306 -5.58 43.19 -16.54
N LEU A 307 -5.22 42.03 -17.08
CA LEU A 307 -3.86 41.71 -17.54
C LEU A 307 -3.47 42.41 -18.85
N LEU A 308 -4.42 42.86 -19.66
CA LEU A 308 -4.15 43.62 -20.90
C LEU A 308 -3.75 45.09 -20.64
N ASN A 309 -3.83 45.55 -19.39
CA ASN A 309 -3.42 46.91 -19.04
C ASN A 309 -1.90 47.10 -19.17
N SER A 310 -1.49 48.23 -19.75
CA SER A 310 -0.09 48.52 -20.10
C SER A 310 0.83 48.69 -18.90
N ILE A 311 0.27 49.00 -17.71
CA ILE A 311 1.02 49.15 -16.46
C ILE A 311 0.67 47.96 -15.58
N GLN A 312 1.63 47.06 -15.39
CA GLN A 312 1.46 45.90 -14.53
C GLN A 312 1.71 46.32 -13.08
N PRO A 313 0.72 46.19 -12.18
CA PRO A 313 0.88 46.55 -10.77
C PRO A 313 1.82 45.57 -10.07
N THR A 314 2.48 46.02 -9.00
CA THR A 314 3.20 45.11 -8.11
C THR A 314 2.22 44.38 -7.18
N LEU A 315 2.67 43.29 -6.55
CA LEU A 315 1.87 42.59 -5.54
C LEU A 315 1.50 43.51 -4.36
N VAL A 316 2.39 44.44 -4.01
CA VAL A 316 2.16 45.42 -2.93
C VAL A 316 1.06 46.40 -3.31
N ASP A 317 1.03 46.84 -4.57
CA ASP A 317 -0.02 47.73 -5.07
C ASP A 317 -1.40 47.06 -5.03
N LEU A 318 -1.45 45.75 -5.24
CA LEU A 318 -2.68 44.97 -5.24
C LEU A 318 -3.18 44.60 -3.83
N GLU A 319 -2.29 44.58 -2.83
CA GLU A 319 -2.56 44.10 -1.47
C GLU A 319 -3.79 44.79 -0.86
N ILE A 320 -3.85 46.13 -0.93
CA ILE A 320 -4.97 46.91 -0.39
C ILE A 320 -6.29 46.48 -1.05
N SER A 321 -6.33 46.44 -2.38
CA SER A 321 -7.56 46.11 -3.12
C SER A 321 -7.99 44.64 -2.94
N LEU A 322 -7.03 43.73 -2.80
CA LEU A 322 -7.27 42.32 -2.51
C LEU A 322 -7.88 42.15 -1.12
N THR A 323 -7.26 42.74 -0.10
CA THR A 323 -7.75 42.72 1.29
C THR A 323 -9.12 43.38 1.43
N GLU A 324 -9.36 44.50 0.76
CA GLU A 324 -10.65 45.18 0.74
C GLU A 324 -11.75 44.28 0.13
N SER A 325 -11.50 43.71 -1.06
CA SER A 325 -12.46 42.82 -1.72
C SER A 325 -12.80 41.59 -0.87
N CYS A 326 -11.80 40.99 -0.20
CA CYS A 326 -12.00 39.88 0.72
C CYS A 326 -12.84 40.30 1.94
N SER A 327 -12.51 41.44 2.55
CA SER A 327 -13.19 41.96 3.75
C SER A 327 -14.67 42.28 3.48
N LEU A 328 -14.98 42.88 2.33
CA LEU A 328 -16.35 43.15 1.92
C LEU A 328 -17.17 41.86 1.74
N LEU A 329 -16.58 40.84 1.12
CA LEU A 329 -17.22 39.54 1.00
C LEU A 329 -17.43 38.90 2.39
N GLU A 330 -16.44 38.94 3.27
CA GLU A 330 -16.57 38.42 4.63
C GLU A 330 -17.72 39.05 5.39
N LEU A 331 -17.83 40.38 5.38
CA LEU A 331 -18.91 41.09 6.06
C LEU A 331 -20.28 40.66 5.52
N ARG A 332 -20.37 40.38 4.22
CA ARG A 332 -21.63 40.01 3.56
C ARG A 332 -22.09 38.58 3.86
N VAL A 333 -21.15 37.63 3.96
CA VAL A 333 -21.49 36.20 4.11
C VAL A 333 -21.67 35.76 5.56
N GLN A 334 -21.12 36.52 6.53
CA GLN A 334 -21.15 36.17 7.95
C GLN A 334 -22.56 35.99 8.51
N ALA A 335 -22.73 34.94 9.33
CA ALA A 335 -23.95 34.68 10.10
C ALA A 335 -24.02 35.47 11.43
N THR A 336 -22.86 35.69 12.05
CA THR A 336 -22.72 36.22 13.42
C THR A 336 -21.52 37.15 13.51
N THR A 337 -21.61 38.15 14.39
CA THR A 337 -20.53 39.10 14.72
C THR A 337 -19.35 38.49 15.51
N SER A 338 -19.36 37.17 15.77
CA SER A 338 -18.25 36.50 16.44
C SER A 338 -17.01 36.46 15.54
N ASN A 339 -15.94 37.12 16.00
CA ASN A 339 -14.64 37.15 15.33
C ASN A 339 -13.87 35.81 15.40
N ALA A 340 -14.44 34.79 16.04
CA ALA A 340 -13.74 33.54 16.39
C ALA A 340 -13.94 32.39 15.38
N ALA A 341 -14.57 32.62 14.22
CA ALA A 341 -14.84 31.60 13.20
C ALA A 341 -14.48 32.08 11.80
N ASN A 342 -14.13 31.12 10.92
CA ASN A 342 -13.89 31.37 9.50
C ASN A 342 -15.18 31.87 8.84
N SER A 343 -15.10 32.91 8.02
CA SER A 343 -16.25 33.50 7.34
C SER A 343 -16.68 32.68 6.13
N PHE A 344 -15.70 32.22 5.34
CA PHE A 344 -15.92 31.40 4.16
C PHE A 344 -14.67 30.59 3.79
N PHE A 345 -14.86 29.59 2.93
CA PHE A 345 -13.80 28.75 2.41
C PHE A 345 -13.59 28.97 0.91
N VAL A 346 -12.35 28.80 0.47
CA VAL A 346 -11.99 28.60 -0.94
C VAL A 346 -11.29 27.26 -1.01
N TYR A 347 -11.78 26.31 -1.81
CA TYR A 347 -11.08 25.04 -1.96
C TYR A 347 -10.66 24.78 -3.39
N PHE A 348 -9.47 24.21 -3.54
CA PHE A 348 -8.91 23.74 -4.79
C PHE A 348 -8.91 22.21 -4.78
N ASP A 349 -9.80 21.60 -5.56
CA ASP A 349 -9.78 20.16 -5.83
C ASP A 349 -8.73 19.81 -6.87
N GLU A 350 -8.16 18.62 -6.72
CA GLU A 350 -7.14 18.07 -7.61
C GLU A 350 -5.97 19.02 -7.88
N ALA A 351 -5.54 19.75 -6.85
CA ALA A 351 -4.63 20.87 -6.98
C ALA A 351 -3.17 20.50 -7.31
N HIS A 352 -2.89 19.24 -7.67
CA HIS A 352 -1.53 18.70 -7.78
C HIS A 352 -0.71 19.37 -8.86
N SER A 353 -1.36 19.86 -9.92
CA SER A 353 -0.74 20.69 -10.95
C SER A 353 -0.12 21.97 -10.39
N LEU A 354 -0.58 22.50 -9.25
CA LEU A 354 0.06 23.64 -8.60
C LEU A 354 1.40 23.28 -7.93
N THR A 355 1.64 22.01 -7.63
CA THR A 355 2.85 21.59 -6.90
C THR A 355 4.03 21.28 -7.81
N THR A 356 3.81 21.19 -9.14
CA THR A 356 4.90 20.96 -10.09
C THR A 356 5.84 22.15 -10.13
N VAL A 357 7.14 21.87 -9.96
CA VAL A 357 8.20 22.85 -10.16
C VAL A 357 8.67 22.75 -11.61
N PRO A 358 8.64 23.84 -12.40
CA PRO A 358 9.14 23.85 -13.76
C PRO A 358 10.58 23.37 -13.88
N LYS A 359 10.81 22.51 -14.87
CA LYS A 359 12.15 22.05 -15.23
C LYS A 359 12.87 23.20 -15.95
N TYR A 360 13.87 23.79 -15.29
CA TYR A 360 14.87 24.71 -15.84
C TYR A 360 14.35 26.08 -16.32
N SER A 361 14.20 27.02 -15.38
CA SER A 361 14.31 28.46 -15.63
C SER A 361 14.98 29.12 -14.41
N PRO A 362 16.03 29.95 -14.57
CA PRO A 362 16.64 30.67 -13.43
C PRO A 362 15.68 31.68 -12.77
N GLU A 363 14.60 32.05 -13.44
CA GLU A 363 13.60 33.05 -13.01
C GLU A 363 12.32 32.43 -12.40
N HIS A 364 12.15 31.10 -12.50
CA HIS A 364 11.00 30.38 -11.95
C HIS A 364 11.47 29.35 -10.92
N LYS A 365 11.56 29.76 -9.66
CA LYS A 365 12.15 28.97 -8.56
C LYS A 365 11.13 28.31 -7.67
N ARG A 366 9.84 28.67 -7.78
CA ARG A 366 8.76 28.23 -6.90
C ARG A 366 7.69 27.49 -7.69
N SER A 367 6.98 26.57 -7.05
CA SER A 367 5.78 25.98 -7.66
C SER A 367 4.61 26.98 -7.60
N GLY A 368 3.59 26.77 -8.44
CA GLY A 368 2.35 27.55 -8.41
C GLY A 368 1.69 27.60 -7.03
N PHE A 369 1.78 26.52 -6.27
CA PHE A 369 1.29 26.42 -4.89
C PHE A 369 2.02 27.39 -3.96
N HIS A 370 3.35 27.50 -4.06
CA HIS A 370 4.13 28.42 -3.24
C HIS A 370 3.91 29.89 -3.63
N ASN A 371 3.76 30.16 -4.93
CA ASN A 371 3.42 31.51 -5.42
C ASN A 371 2.02 31.92 -4.96
N LEU A 372 1.02 31.03 -5.04
CA LEU A 372 -0.29 31.26 -4.46
C LEU A 372 -0.21 31.48 -2.95
N GLY A 373 0.52 30.64 -2.21
CA GLY A 373 0.71 30.78 -0.77
C GLY A 373 1.32 32.13 -0.35
N THR A 374 2.13 32.75 -1.22
CA THR A 374 2.65 34.12 -1.01
C THR A 374 1.53 35.15 -1.12
N VAL A 375 0.65 35.03 -2.10
CA VAL A 375 -0.55 35.88 -2.22
C VAL A 375 -1.49 35.66 -1.03
N LEU A 376 -1.70 34.41 -0.61
CA LEU A 376 -2.55 34.10 0.55
C LEU A 376 -2.02 34.70 1.86
N SER A 377 -0.70 34.89 1.99
CA SER A 377 -0.11 35.54 3.17
C SER A 377 -0.52 37.01 3.32
N LYS A 378 -1.02 37.64 2.24
CA LYS A 378 -1.57 39.00 2.26
C LYS A 378 -2.98 39.07 2.84
N LEU A 379 -3.64 37.93 2.96
CA LEU A 379 -4.98 37.76 3.54
C LEU A 379 -4.91 37.18 4.96
N ILE A 380 -3.81 37.40 5.69
CA ILE A 380 -3.63 36.79 7.02
C ILE A 380 -4.62 37.34 8.07
N ASP A 381 -4.98 38.63 7.97
CA ASP A 381 -5.94 39.26 8.87
C ASP A 381 -7.41 38.95 8.48
N ASN A 382 -7.60 38.43 7.27
CA ASN A 382 -8.88 38.01 6.74
C ASN A 382 -9.32 36.64 7.32
N ARG A 383 -10.63 36.43 7.38
CA ARG A 383 -11.25 35.19 7.87
C ARG A 383 -11.64 34.21 6.76
N SER A 384 -11.06 34.37 5.57
CA SER A 384 -11.05 33.36 4.53
C SER A 384 -10.11 32.20 4.92
N PHE A 385 -10.45 30.98 4.50
CA PHE A 385 -9.60 29.81 4.70
C PHE A 385 -9.48 29.03 3.40
N PHE A 386 -8.25 28.68 3.01
CA PHE A 386 -7.94 28.04 1.74
C PHE A 386 -7.64 26.54 1.95
N ILE A 387 -8.29 25.69 1.18
CA ILE A 387 -8.21 24.23 1.33
C ILE A 387 -7.70 23.62 0.04
N PHE A 388 -6.66 22.79 0.13
CA PHE A 388 -6.08 22.11 -1.03
C PHE A 388 -6.35 20.61 -0.93
N LEU A 389 -7.12 20.08 -1.87
CA LEU A 389 -7.35 18.65 -2.03
C LEU A 389 -6.52 18.16 -3.20
N SER A 390 -5.94 16.98 -3.05
CA SER A 390 -5.20 16.36 -4.13
C SER A 390 -5.28 14.85 -4.03
N THR A 391 -5.45 14.19 -5.17
CA THR A 391 -5.17 12.74 -5.27
C THR A 391 -3.67 12.45 -5.29
N ASN A 392 -2.84 13.44 -5.64
CA ASN A 392 -1.41 13.41 -5.40
C ASN A 392 -1.09 13.83 -3.96
N SER A 393 -0.95 12.85 -3.08
CA SER A 393 -0.68 13.04 -1.66
C SER A 393 0.80 13.24 -1.33
N ARG A 394 1.63 13.62 -2.32
CA ARG A 394 3.06 13.85 -2.08
C ARG A 394 3.25 14.89 -0.99
N LEU A 395 3.81 14.45 0.12
CA LEU A 395 4.08 15.30 1.27
C LEU A 395 4.94 16.50 0.86
N GLU A 396 5.94 16.24 0.01
CA GLU A 396 6.91 17.23 -0.47
C GLU A 396 6.26 18.35 -1.30
N GLY A 397 5.11 18.09 -1.94
CA GLY A 397 4.43 19.07 -2.78
C GLY A 397 3.53 20.03 -1.98
N PHE A 398 2.66 19.47 -1.14
CA PHE A 398 1.62 20.25 -0.45
C PHE A 398 1.93 20.60 1.01
N ALA A 399 2.84 19.87 1.63
CA ALA A 399 3.19 20.07 3.03
C ALA A 399 4.70 19.84 3.27
N PRO A 400 5.59 20.56 2.55
CA PRO A 400 7.02 20.43 2.77
C PRO A 400 7.39 20.86 4.21
N PRO A 401 8.51 20.33 4.76
CA PRO A 401 9.11 20.86 5.98
C PRO A 401 9.35 22.37 5.88
N GLY A 402 9.30 23.07 7.01
CA GLY A 402 9.54 24.52 7.04
C GLY A 402 10.90 24.93 6.44
N SER A 403 11.94 24.10 6.64
CA SER A 403 13.28 24.30 6.06
C SER A 403 13.32 24.26 4.53
N ASN A 404 12.35 23.58 3.91
CA ASN A 404 12.24 23.44 2.46
C ASN A 404 11.24 24.43 1.87
N TYR A 405 10.66 25.32 2.70
CA TYR A 405 9.68 26.30 2.24
C TYR A 405 10.40 27.49 1.57
N PRO A 406 10.04 27.91 0.35
CA PRO A 406 10.75 28.98 -0.37
C PRO A 406 10.64 30.38 0.27
N SER A 407 9.73 30.56 1.23
CA SER A 407 9.47 31.84 1.89
C SER A 407 10.31 31.96 3.16
N TYR A 408 11.14 32.99 3.20
CA TYR A 408 12.03 33.25 4.34
C TYR A 408 11.27 33.43 5.67
N ARG A 409 10.03 33.94 5.61
CA ARG A 409 9.14 34.07 6.79
C ARG A 409 8.82 32.72 7.44
N VAL A 410 8.70 31.67 6.64
CA VAL A 410 8.45 30.30 7.12
C VAL A 410 9.72 29.69 7.69
N THR A 411 10.87 29.94 7.06
CA THR A 411 12.16 29.44 7.56
C THR A 411 12.61 30.14 8.84
N GLU A 412 12.19 31.40 9.07
CA GLU A 412 12.66 32.18 10.22
C GLU A 412 11.83 32.02 11.48
N ASN A 413 10.49 31.90 11.45
CA ASN A 413 9.66 31.71 12.68
C ASN A 413 8.15 31.39 12.45
N SER A 414 7.58 31.55 11.24
CA SER A 414 6.12 31.38 11.04
C SER A 414 5.68 29.92 11.09
N ARG A 415 4.56 29.61 11.76
CA ARG A 415 4.02 28.23 11.82
C ARG A 415 3.26 27.88 10.54
N LEU A 416 3.41 26.65 10.06
CA LEU A 416 2.59 26.11 8.98
C LEU A 416 1.43 25.31 9.59
N ILE A 417 0.19 25.54 9.13
CA ILE A 417 -0.99 24.81 9.61
C ILE A 417 -0.91 23.33 9.20
N PRO A 418 -0.90 22.37 10.16
CA PRO A 418 -0.77 20.94 9.85
C PRO A 418 -1.81 20.44 8.82
N PRO A 419 -1.44 19.51 7.93
CA PRO A 419 -2.39 18.90 7.01
C PRO A 419 -3.50 18.14 7.75
N PHE A 420 -4.69 18.07 7.14
CA PHE A 420 -5.81 17.28 7.63
C PHE A 420 -5.76 15.86 7.04
N THR A 421 -5.86 14.84 7.89
CA THR A 421 -5.72 13.43 7.48
C THR A 421 -6.90 12.54 7.90
N GLU A 422 -7.78 13.07 8.76
CA GLU A 422 -8.78 12.36 9.56
C GLU A 422 -10.08 12.08 8.78
N LEU A 423 -9.99 11.30 7.71
CA LEU A 423 -11.14 10.90 6.89
C LEU A 423 -11.83 9.63 7.41
N PRO A 424 -13.13 9.46 7.13
CA PRO A 424 -13.90 8.37 7.70
C PRO A 424 -13.53 7.01 7.11
N PHE A 425 -13.63 5.98 7.96
CA PHE A 425 -13.33 4.58 7.65
C PHE A 425 -14.42 3.68 8.27
N ASP A 426 -14.71 2.53 7.67
CA ASP A 426 -15.73 1.56 8.13
C ASP A 426 -17.16 2.13 8.28
N LEU A 427 -17.51 3.21 7.58
CA LEU A 427 -18.83 3.87 7.70
C LEU A 427 -20.03 2.93 7.48
N TYR A 428 -19.84 1.87 6.68
CA TYR A 428 -20.90 0.94 6.32
C TYR A 428 -20.81 -0.41 7.04
N GLU A 429 -19.84 -0.61 7.94
CA GLU A 429 -19.65 -1.87 8.67
C GLU A 429 -20.95 -2.28 9.39
N ARG A 430 -21.51 -1.37 10.18
CA ARG A 430 -22.77 -1.66 10.89
C ARG A 430 -23.93 -1.94 9.94
N LYS A 431 -23.99 -1.24 8.79
CA LYS A 431 -25.06 -1.40 7.80
C LYS A 431 -25.00 -2.80 7.17
N VAL A 432 -23.81 -3.28 6.81
CA VAL A 432 -23.65 -4.60 6.17
C VAL A 432 -23.75 -5.76 7.16
N LEU A 433 -23.51 -5.54 8.46
CA LEU A 433 -23.60 -6.60 9.47
C LEU A 433 -24.99 -6.70 10.12
N LYS A 434 -25.74 -5.60 10.21
CA LYS A 434 -27.03 -5.56 10.90
C LYS A 434 -28.04 -6.54 10.30
N GLY A 435 -28.62 -7.38 11.16
CA GLY A 435 -29.65 -8.36 10.78
C GLY A 435 -29.13 -9.59 10.04
N ARG A 436 -27.80 -9.71 9.86
CA ARG A 436 -27.16 -10.90 9.28
C ARG A 436 -26.67 -11.84 10.38
N THR A 437 -26.81 -13.14 10.17
CA THR A 437 -26.14 -14.13 11.02
C THR A 437 -24.66 -14.14 10.65
N LEU A 438 -23.78 -13.87 11.61
CA LEU A 438 -22.34 -13.85 11.39
C LEU A 438 -21.83 -15.29 11.33
N THR A 439 -21.61 -15.80 10.12
CA THR A 439 -21.07 -17.14 9.85
C THR A 439 -19.94 -17.00 8.83
N LEU A 440 -18.99 -17.94 8.78
CA LEU A 440 -17.92 -17.89 7.78
C LEU A 440 -18.46 -17.88 6.34
N LYS A 441 -19.58 -18.56 6.10
CA LYS A 441 -20.26 -18.53 4.79
C LYS A 441 -20.73 -17.13 4.40
N ASN A 442 -21.22 -16.33 5.35
CA ASN A 442 -21.81 -15.02 5.07
C ASN A 442 -20.76 -13.92 5.07
N VAL A 443 -19.83 -13.91 6.03
CA VAL A 443 -18.87 -12.79 6.18
C VAL A 443 -17.84 -12.73 5.05
N CYS A 444 -17.59 -13.85 4.38
CA CYS A 444 -16.74 -13.91 3.18
C CYS A 444 -17.46 -13.49 1.89
N GLN A 445 -18.72 -13.05 1.93
CA GLN A 445 -19.43 -12.57 0.74
C GLN A 445 -19.03 -11.12 0.40
N THR A 446 -18.97 -10.81 -0.89
CA THR A 446 -18.59 -9.48 -1.40
C THR A 446 -19.47 -8.38 -0.80
N GLU A 447 -20.78 -8.61 -0.60
CA GLU A 447 -21.73 -7.65 -0.02
C GLU A 447 -21.52 -7.38 1.48
N VAL A 448 -20.71 -8.19 2.16
CA VAL A 448 -20.22 -7.90 3.52
C VAL A 448 -18.86 -7.21 3.43
N MET A 449 -17.95 -7.75 2.62
CA MET A 449 -16.58 -7.23 2.46
C MET A 449 -16.53 -5.73 2.13
N VAL A 450 -17.44 -5.24 1.27
CA VAL A 450 -17.48 -3.82 0.87
C VAL A 450 -17.84 -2.85 1.98
N GLY A 451 -18.45 -3.33 3.08
CA GLY A 451 -18.81 -2.47 4.20
C GLY A 451 -17.61 -2.07 5.07
N PHE A 452 -16.51 -2.80 4.93
CA PHE A 452 -15.26 -2.55 5.63
C PHE A 452 -14.31 -1.74 4.75
N GLY A 453 -13.53 -0.88 5.39
CA GLY A 453 -12.51 -0.07 4.77
C GLY A 453 -12.99 1.31 4.40
N ARG A 454 -12.43 1.82 3.31
CA ARG A 454 -12.80 3.10 2.74
C ARG A 454 -14.19 3.07 2.08
N VAL A 455 -14.83 4.24 2.07
CA VAL A 455 -16.17 4.49 1.50
C VAL A 455 -16.30 4.06 0.03
N LEU A 456 -15.20 4.12 -0.74
CA LEU A 456 -15.16 3.77 -2.15
C LEU A 456 -15.73 2.37 -2.47
N TRP A 457 -15.47 1.36 -1.63
CA TRP A 457 -15.85 -0.03 -1.97
C TRP A 457 -17.36 -0.23 -1.98
N HIS A 458 -18.04 0.21 -0.92
CA HIS A 458 -19.49 0.16 -0.85
C HIS A 458 -20.13 1.04 -1.93
N ALA A 459 -19.60 2.25 -2.16
CA ALA A 459 -20.12 3.13 -3.19
C ALA A 459 -19.99 2.52 -4.60
N GLU A 460 -18.83 1.93 -4.93
CA GLU A 460 -18.60 1.29 -6.23
C GLU A 460 -19.55 0.11 -6.46
N LEU A 461 -19.75 -0.76 -5.46
CA LEU A 461 -20.67 -1.89 -5.59
C LEU A 461 -22.13 -1.44 -5.76
N GLU A 462 -22.56 -0.40 -5.04
CA GLU A 462 -23.91 0.14 -5.19
C GLU A 462 -24.15 0.76 -6.58
N ILE A 463 -23.14 1.39 -7.18
CA ILE A 463 -23.24 2.00 -8.51
C ILE A 463 -23.15 0.94 -9.60
N ARG A 464 -22.27 -0.05 -9.43
CA ARG A 464 -21.90 -1.04 -10.46
C ARG A 464 -21.96 -2.46 -9.90
N PRO A 465 -23.13 -2.96 -9.48
CA PRO A 465 -23.26 -4.25 -8.80
C PRO A 465 -22.82 -5.45 -9.65
N HIS A 466 -22.87 -5.32 -10.98
CA HIS A 466 -22.46 -6.37 -11.92
C HIS A 466 -21.00 -6.26 -12.38
N LYS A 467 -20.29 -5.19 -12.01
CA LYS A 467 -18.87 -5.04 -12.37
C LYS A 467 -17.98 -5.71 -11.34
N ASN A 468 -16.85 -6.21 -11.82
CA ASN A 468 -15.86 -6.87 -10.97
C ASN A 468 -15.16 -5.86 -10.06
N ILE A 469 -15.62 -5.74 -8.82
CA ILE A 469 -15.04 -4.85 -7.80
C ILE A 469 -13.59 -5.21 -7.47
N PHE A 470 -13.21 -6.48 -7.56
CA PHE A 470 -11.83 -6.91 -7.31
C PHE A 470 -10.90 -6.43 -8.42
N GLN A 471 -11.33 -6.51 -9.68
CA GLN A 471 -10.56 -5.94 -10.79
C GLN A 471 -10.45 -4.41 -10.67
N PHE A 472 -11.53 -3.73 -10.24
CA PHE A 472 -11.48 -2.31 -9.93
C PHE A 472 -10.47 -1.98 -8.82
N ALA A 473 -10.46 -2.77 -7.75
CA ALA A 473 -9.52 -2.63 -6.64
C ALA A 473 -8.08 -2.94 -7.06
N ILE A 474 -7.83 -3.95 -7.90
CA ILE A 474 -6.51 -4.22 -8.51
C ILE A 474 -6.05 -2.99 -9.30
N ASN A 475 -6.89 -2.46 -10.19
CA ASN A 475 -6.54 -1.32 -11.03
C ASN A 475 -6.16 -0.08 -10.19
N LYS A 476 -6.89 0.14 -9.08
CA LYS A 476 -6.59 1.20 -8.12
C LYS A 476 -5.31 0.95 -7.32
N LEU A 477 -5.05 -0.30 -6.92
CA LEU A 477 -3.88 -0.70 -6.13
C LEU A 477 -2.59 -0.62 -6.94
N THR A 478 -2.63 -0.93 -8.23
CA THR A 478 -1.44 -1.01 -9.10
C THR A 478 -1.20 0.26 -9.91
N ALA A 479 -2.08 1.26 -9.78
CA ALA A 479 -2.04 2.55 -10.48
C ALA A 479 -2.22 2.54 -12.01
N VAL A 480 -2.54 1.38 -12.62
CA VAL A 480 -2.57 1.11 -14.08
C VAL A 480 -2.62 2.35 -14.98
N GLY A 481 -1.49 2.62 -15.64
CA GLY A 481 -1.38 3.61 -16.73
C GLY A 481 -0.38 4.74 -16.49
N LYS A 482 0.34 4.76 -15.36
CA LYS A 482 1.51 5.62 -15.11
C LYS A 482 2.82 4.88 -15.44
N PRO A 483 3.91 5.57 -15.82
CA PRO A 483 5.24 4.98 -15.92
C PRO A 483 5.80 4.64 -14.52
N ASP A 484 6.57 3.55 -14.38
CA ASP A 484 7.29 3.05 -13.16
C ASP A 484 6.56 2.07 -12.19
N GLU A 485 5.51 1.36 -12.63
CA GLU A 485 4.50 0.79 -11.71
C GLU A 485 4.77 -0.57 -11.04
N THR A 486 5.60 -1.47 -11.57
CA THR A 486 5.58 -2.87 -11.09
C THR A 486 6.09 -3.08 -9.67
N ARG A 487 7.15 -2.38 -9.24
CA ARG A 487 7.76 -2.60 -7.92
C ARG A 487 6.91 -2.02 -6.80
N ASP A 488 6.50 -0.76 -6.93
CA ASP A 488 5.72 -0.07 -5.91
C ASP A 488 4.34 -0.74 -5.75
N ALA A 489 3.73 -1.21 -6.85
CA ALA A 489 2.51 -2.02 -6.82
C ALA A 489 2.68 -3.36 -6.08
N SER A 490 3.77 -4.09 -6.34
CA SER A 490 4.06 -5.34 -5.60
C SER A 490 4.28 -5.09 -4.12
N LEU A 491 5.02 -4.04 -3.77
CA LEU A 491 5.24 -3.67 -2.37
C LEU A 491 3.96 -3.22 -1.68
N ALA A 492 3.08 -2.49 -2.37
CA ALA A 492 1.77 -2.11 -1.86
C ALA A 492 0.89 -3.33 -1.58
N ALA A 493 0.81 -4.25 -2.54
CA ALA A 493 0.06 -5.49 -2.39
C ALA A 493 0.60 -6.34 -1.23
N LEU A 494 1.93 -6.43 -1.09
CA LEU A 494 2.58 -7.03 0.07
C LEU A 494 2.20 -6.32 1.36
N GLY A 495 2.27 -4.99 1.39
CA GLY A 495 1.88 -4.19 2.55
C GLY A 495 0.44 -4.42 2.99
N VAL A 496 -0.48 -4.64 2.05
CA VAL A 496 -1.87 -5.02 2.35
C VAL A 496 -1.97 -6.43 2.94
N ARG A 497 -1.21 -7.39 2.41
CA ARG A 497 -1.33 -8.81 2.78
C ARG A 497 -0.59 -9.15 4.07
N VAL A 498 0.66 -8.73 4.21
CA VAL A 498 1.52 -9.11 5.34
C VAL A 498 1.66 -8.01 6.39
N GLY A 499 1.33 -6.76 6.05
CA GLY A 499 1.64 -5.59 6.88
C GLY A 499 3.13 -5.24 6.80
N ILE A 500 3.44 -4.02 6.35
CA ILE A 500 4.83 -3.53 6.32
C ILE A 500 4.95 -2.17 7.00
N THR A 501 6.00 -2.03 7.81
CA THR A 501 6.36 -0.81 8.52
C THR A 501 7.69 -0.30 7.98
N PHE A 502 7.71 0.96 7.55
CA PHE A 502 8.91 1.62 7.05
C PHE A 502 9.77 2.15 8.20
N ASP A 503 11.09 2.10 8.01
CA ASP A 503 12.05 2.69 8.93
C ASP A 503 12.07 4.21 8.75
N LYS A 504 11.55 4.92 9.76
CA LYS A 504 11.47 6.39 9.75
C LYS A 504 12.84 7.05 9.87
N THR A 505 13.84 6.36 10.42
CA THR A 505 15.22 6.87 10.56
C THR A 505 15.96 6.85 9.23
N ASN A 506 15.51 6.05 8.28
CA ASN A 506 16.06 6.01 6.93
C ASN A 506 15.29 6.96 6.01
N HIS A 507 15.82 8.15 5.77
CA HIS A 507 15.21 9.15 4.88
C HIS A 507 14.90 8.64 3.46
N ALA A 508 15.53 7.55 3.00
CA ALA A 508 15.22 6.95 1.70
C ALA A 508 13.83 6.26 1.67
N SER A 509 13.21 5.97 2.82
CA SER A 509 11.87 5.39 2.91
C SER A 509 10.76 6.42 2.66
N HIS A 510 10.98 7.70 3.01
CA HIS A 510 9.94 8.73 2.97
C HIS A 510 9.35 8.95 1.56
N PRO A 511 10.17 9.07 0.48
CA PRO A 511 9.62 9.22 -0.87
C PRO A 511 8.89 7.96 -1.36
N LEU A 512 9.28 6.78 -0.89
CA LEU A 512 8.59 5.53 -1.23
C LEU A 512 7.21 5.47 -0.56
N GLU A 513 7.13 5.78 0.73
CA GLU A 513 5.84 5.91 1.43
C GLU A 513 4.92 6.92 0.75
N SER A 514 5.47 8.08 0.37
CA SER A 514 4.77 9.14 -0.37
C SER A 514 4.12 8.61 -1.66
N ARG A 515 4.87 7.85 -2.48
CA ARG A 515 4.35 7.22 -3.70
C ARG A 515 3.30 6.14 -3.44
N LEU A 516 3.45 5.36 -2.37
CA LEU A 516 2.49 4.32 -2.01
C LEU A 516 1.13 4.91 -1.58
N VAL A 517 1.13 6.04 -0.87
CA VAL A 517 -0.11 6.76 -0.54
C VAL A 517 -0.72 7.38 -1.79
N GLU A 518 0.11 8.01 -2.63
CA GLU A 518 -0.29 8.72 -3.83
C GLU A 518 -1.01 7.79 -4.83
N SER A 519 -0.40 6.65 -5.13
CA SER A 519 -0.80 5.82 -6.28
C SER A 519 -1.21 4.39 -5.91
N HIS A 520 -0.93 3.92 -4.70
CA HIS A 520 -1.10 2.51 -4.34
C HIS A 520 -1.92 2.29 -3.07
N LEU A 521 -2.86 3.21 -2.79
CA LEU A 521 -3.92 3.01 -1.80
C LEU A 521 -3.45 2.83 -0.35
N ARG A 522 -2.19 3.15 -0.03
CA ARG A 522 -1.69 3.17 1.35
C ARG A 522 -2.30 4.35 2.11
N VAL A 523 -2.63 4.14 3.38
CA VAL A 523 -3.36 5.13 4.20
C VAL A 523 -2.39 5.92 5.06
N VAL A 524 -2.60 7.23 5.16
CA VAL A 524 -1.89 8.11 6.11
C VAL A 524 -2.63 8.08 7.44
N TYR A 525 -1.93 7.76 8.53
CA TYR A 525 -2.48 7.82 9.89
C TYR A 525 -2.20 9.16 10.57
N ALA A 526 -1.02 9.74 10.32
CA ALA A 526 -0.63 11.03 10.87
C ALA A 526 0.52 11.65 10.07
N ILE A 527 0.58 12.98 10.08
CA ILE A 527 1.73 13.76 9.60
C ILE A 527 2.22 14.59 10.79
N PRO A 528 3.44 14.37 11.29
CA PRO A 528 3.98 15.16 12.38
C PRO A 528 4.06 16.65 12.03
N GLU A 529 4.02 17.53 13.04
CA GLU A 529 4.05 18.99 12.85
C GLU A 529 5.26 19.46 12.00
N HIS A 530 6.39 18.78 12.13
CA HIS A 530 7.62 19.07 11.37
C HIS A 530 7.58 18.58 9.90
N ARG A 531 6.62 17.74 9.51
CA ARG A 531 6.35 17.28 8.11
C ARG A 531 7.53 16.62 7.38
N HIS A 532 8.44 15.98 8.11
CA HIS A 532 9.60 15.31 7.49
C HIS A 532 9.24 13.93 6.94
N PHE A 533 8.22 13.28 7.49
CA PHE A 533 7.74 11.98 7.09
C PHE A 533 6.25 11.84 7.40
N MET A 534 5.65 10.72 7.00
CA MET A 534 4.27 10.37 7.32
C MET A 534 4.25 9.08 8.14
N HIS A 535 3.27 8.94 9.03
CA HIS A 535 2.91 7.64 9.56
C HIS A 535 1.89 7.02 8.60
N THR A 536 2.23 5.89 7.98
CA THR A 536 1.38 5.27 6.97
C THR A 536 1.24 3.76 7.19
N GLY A 537 0.15 3.18 6.70
CA GLY A 537 -0.10 1.75 6.80
C GLY A 537 -1.19 1.24 5.87
N SER A 538 -1.51 -0.05 6.03
CA SER A 538 -2.56 -0.75 5.30
C SER A 538 -3.60 -1.26 6.29
N PRO A 539 -4.63 -0.48 6.62
CA PRO A 539 -5.70 -0.91 7.53
C PRO A 539 -6.53 -2.06 6.92
N SER A 540 -7.39 -2.67 7.74
CA SER A 540 -8.19 -3.84 7.34
C SER A 540 -9.22 -3.52 6.25
N GLU A 541 -8.94 -3.97 5.02
CA GLU A 541 -9.81 -3.81 3.87
C GLU A 541 -9.92 -5.12 3.08
N PRO A 542 -10.93 -5.96 3.36
CA PRO A 542 -11.10 -7.27 2.73
C PRO A 542 -11.11 -7.24 1.20
N ILE A 543 -11.77 -6.24 0.59
CA ILE A 543 -11.77 -6.03 -0.86
C ILE A 543 -10.34 -5.82 -1.40
N LEU A 544 -9.54 -5.02 -0.69
CA LEU A 544 -8.18 -4.72 -1.09
C LEU A 544 -7.23 -5.91 -0.84
N ALA A 545 -7.44 -6.67 0.23
CA ALA A 545 -6.68 -7.89 0.53
C ALA A 545 -6.94 -9.03 -0.47
N GLU A 546 -8.20 -9.18 -0.90
CA GLU A 546 -8.57 -10.08 -2.00
C GLU A 546 -7.90 -9.65 -3.32
N ALA A 547 -7.99 -8.36 -3.66
CA ALA A 547 -7.36 -7.79 -4.85
C ALA A 547 -5.83 -7.97 -4.85
N ALA A 548 -5.16 -7.72 -3.71
CA ALA A 548 -3.74 -7.94 -3.55
C ALA A 548 -3.35 -9.41 -3.75
N GLY A 549 -4.15 -10.35 -3.23
CA GLY A 549 -3.95 -11.79 -3.45
C GLY A 549 -4.00 -12.19 -4.91
N ARG A 550 -5.02 -11.72 -5.62
CA ARG A 550 -5.17 -11.95 -7.07
C ARG A 550 -4.02 -11.35 -7.86
N TYR A 551 -3.61 -10.13 -7.52
CA TYR A 551 -2.51 -9.47 -8.19
C TYR A 551 -1.20 -10.24 -8.00
N LEU A 552 -0.86 -10.64 -6.77
CA LEU A 552 0.40 -11.32 -6.45
C LEU A 552 0.50 -12.73 -7.01
N ASN A 553 -0.63 -13.35 -7.35
CA ASN A 553 -0.70 -14.69 -7.95
C ASN A 553 -1.22 -14.67 -9.40
N ARG A 554 -1.27 -13.50 -10.04
CA ARG A 554 -1.84 -13.34 -11.38
C ARG A 554 -1.09 -14.19 -12.43
N PRO A 555 -1.75 -14.58 -13.53
CA PRO A 555 -1.07 -15.22 -14.66
C PRO A 555 0.15 -14.43 -15.12
N GLY A 556 1.26 -15.13 -15.36
CA GLY A 556 2.53 -14.52 -15.72
C GLY A 556 3.45 -14.15 -14.56
N THR A 557 3.05 -14.43 -13.31
CA THR A 557 3.94 -14.39 -12.14
C THR A 557 4.31 -15.81 -11.70
N LEU A 558 5.34 -15.93 -10.86
CA LEU A 558 5.73 -17.21 -10.24
C LEU A 558 4.91 -17.54 -8.97
N GLY A 559 3.87 -16.77 -8.68
CA GLY A 559 3.03 -16.91 -7.50
C GLY A 559 3.60 -16.22 -6.25
N PHE A 560 2.73 -15.97 -5.28
CA PHE A 560 3.06 -15.17 -4.09
C PHE A 560 4.21 -15.75 -3.26
N ALA A 561 4.32 -17.08 -3.18
CA ALA A 561 5.39 -17.76 -2.45
C ALA A 561 6.80 -17.42 -2.98
N ILE A 562 6.92 -17.08 -4.27
CA ILE A 562 8.17 -16.68 -4.90
C ILE A 562 8.29 -15.15 -4.97
N GLU A 563 7.23 -14.49 -5.44
CA GLU A 563 7.21 -13.02 -5.63
C GLU A 563 7.37 -12.27 -4.30
N GLY A 564 6.70 -12.71 -3.23
CA GLY A 564 6.72 -12.04 -1.94
C GLY A 564 8.12 -11.84 -1.35
N PRO A 565 8.90 -12.91 -1.12
CA PRO A 565 10.27 -12.77 -0.62
C PRO A 565 11.20 -12.07 -1.63
N THR A 566 10.98 -12.26 -2.94
CA THR A 566 11.73 -11.57 -4.01
C THR A 566 11.61 -10.05 -3.90
N TRP A 567 10.40 -9.52 -3.66
CA TRP A 567 10.18 -8.08 -3.59
C TRP A 567 10.52 -7.47 -2.23
N LEU A 568 10.36 -8.23 -1.14
CA LEU A 568 10.66 -7.73 0.22
C LEU A 568 12.16 -7.71 0.53
N SER A 569 12.91 -8.73 0.11
CA SER A 569 14.31 -8.89 0.52
C SER A 569 15.23 -7.70 0.17
N PRO A 570 15.12 -7.03 -1.01
CA PRO A 570 15.98 -5.89 -1.32
C PRO A 570 15.69 -4.68 -0.42
N ASP A 571 14.44 -4.50 0.01
CA ASP A 571 14.01 -3.34 0.78
C ASP A 571 14.38 -3.48 2.26
N VAL A 572 14.29 -4.71 2.78
CA VAL A 572 14.88 -5.06 4.08
C VAL A 572 16.40 -4.87 4.06
N LYS A 573 17.08 -5.30 2.98
CA LYS A 573 18.53 -5.17 2.84
C LYS A 573 18.99 -3.72 2.77
N LYS A 574 18.23 -2.85 2.09
CA LYS A 574 18.46 -1.40 2.02
C LYS A 574 18.11 -0.66 3.32
N GLY A 575 17.52 -1.36 4.31
CA GLY A 575 17.07 -0.76 5.56
C GLY A 575 15.86 0.17 5.38
N LEU A 576 15.05 -0.04 4.34
CA LEU A 576 13.82 0.75 4.14
C LEU A 576 12.71 0.32 5.10
N LEU A 577 12.75 -0.94 5.56
CA LEU A 577 11.80 -1.53 6.52
C LEU A 577 12.46 -1.67 7.89
N VAL A 578 11.63 -1.62 8.94
CA VAL A 578 12.09 -1.68 10.35
C VAL A 578 12.89 -2.96 10.63
N ARG A 579 14.10 -2.82 11.17
CA ARG A 579 15.00 -3.96 11.46
C ARG A 579 14.53 -4.86 12.60
N GLY A 580 13.84 -4.29 13.61
CA GLY A 580 13.41 -5.02 14.82
C GLY A 580 12.37 -6.12 14.57
N GLU A 581 11.60 -6.01 13.49
CA GLU A 581 10.48 -6.90 13.17
C GLU A 581 10.82 -7.98 12.13
N ARG A 582 12.11 -8.24 11.83
CA ARG A 582 12.49 -9.12 10.71
C ARG A 582 11.97 -10.56 10.84
N GLY A 583 12.01 -11.12 12.05
CA GLY A 583 11.45 -12.45 12.33
C GLY A 583 9.93 -12.45 12.14
N GLU A 584 9.25 -11.45 12.66
CA GLU A 584 7.79 -11.29 12.55
C GLU A 584 7.33 -11.08 11.10
N LEU A 585 8.07 -10.26 10.33
CA LEU A 585 7.80 -10.03 8.91
C LEU A 585 7.98 -11.32 8.09
N ALA A 586 9.08 -12.05 8.31
CA ALA A 586 9.32 -13.34 7.66
C ALA A 586 8.22 -14.36 8.03
N GLY A 587 7.81 -14.39 9.29
CA GLY A 587 6.75 -15.24 9.80
C GLY A 587 5.39 -14.96 9.17
N ARG A 588 4.98 -13.68 9.13
CA ARG A 588 3.74 -13.24 8.47
C ARG A 588 3.74 -13.55 6.98
N LEU A 589 4.87 -13.32 6.30
CA LEU A 589 5.04 -13.70 4.90
C LEU A 589 4.83 -15.22 4.72
N LEU A 590 5.53 -16.03 5.51
CA LEU A 590 5.47 -17.48 5.45
C LEU A 590 4.06 -18.04 5.63
N VAL A 591 3.35 -17.62 6.68
CA VAL A 591 1.99 -18.12 6.94
C VAL A 591 0.97 -17.60 5.91
N THR A 592 1.21 -16.43 5.30
CA THR A 592 0.40 -15.95 4.18
C THR A 592 0.67 -16.76 2.90
N CYS A 593 1.92 -17.20 2.66
CA CYS A 593 2.26 -18.11 1.58
C CYS A 593 1.58 -19.47 1.76
N ALA A 594 1.55 -20.00 3.00
CA ALA A 594 0.83 -21.22 3.34
C ALA A 594 -0.67 -21.10 3.08
N HIS A 595 -1.26 -19.97 3.46
CA HIS A 595 -2.66 -19.66 3.15
C HIS A 595 -2.94 -19.74 1.65
N ASP A 596 -2.18 -19.01 0.83
CA ASP A 596 -2.41 -19.00 -0.62
C ASP A 596 -2.18 -20.37 -1.26
N LYS A 597 -1.18 -21.12 -0.76
CA LYS A 597 -0.91 -22.47 -1.21
C LYS A 597 -2.07 -23.42 -0.90
N ALA A 598 -2.64 -23.38 0.30
CA ALA A 598 -3.77 -24.23 0.70
C ALA A 598 -5.05 -24.01 -0.13
N LEU A 599 -5.15 -22.88 -0.84
CA LEU A 599 -6.30 -22.57 -1.67
C LEU A 599 -6.28 -23.27 -3.04
N GLU A 600 -5.12 -23.78 -3.50
CA GLU A 600 -4.88 -24.62 -4.70
C GLU A 600 -5.76 -24.33 -5.95
N LYS A 601 -6.05 -23.05 -6.25
CA LYS A 601 -6.84 -22.67 -7.44
C LYS A 601 -6.04 -21.78 -8.37
N LYS A 602 -6.15 -22.05 -9.69
CA LYS A 602 -5.70 -21.11 -10.72
C LYS A 602 -6.48 -19.80 -10.56
N VAL A 603 -5.76 -18.68 -10.52
CA VAL A 603 -6.35 -17.36 -10.37
C VAL A 603 -7.21 -17.03 -11.59
N ASP A 604 -8.47 -16.76 -11.35
CA ASP A 604 -9.38 -16.19 -12.33
C ASP A 604 -9.61 -14.70 -12.04
N LEU A 605 -8.94 -13.83 -12.78
CA LEU A 605 -9.09 -12.37 -12.59
C LEU A 605 -10.51 -11.88 -12.94
N THR A 606 -11.28 -12.65 -13.70
CA THR A 606 -12.64 -12.27 -14.11
C THR A 606 -13.72 -12.66 -13.10
N SER A 607 -13.42 -13.58 -12.18
CA SER A 607 -14.35 -14.05 -11.15
C SER A 607 -14.91 -12.90 -10.31
N LEU A 608 -16.23 -12.89 -10.13
CA LEU A 608 -16.93 -11.97 -9.21
C LEU A 608 -16.92 -12.47 -7.76
N GLU A 609 -16.54 -13.74 -7.55
CA GLU A 609 -16.48 -14.37 -6.23
C GLU A 609 -15.09 -14.26 -5.62
N PRO A 610 -14.97 -14.06 -4.30
CA PRO A 610 -13.69 -14.08 -3.59
C PRO A 610 -12.92 -15.39 -3.76
N GLN A 611 -11.62 -15.30 -3.98
CA GLN A 611 -10.72 -16.44 -4.19
C GLN A 611 -9.73 -16.64 -3.06
N TYR A 612 -9.31 -15.55 -2.40
CA TYR A 612 -8.37 -15.54 -1.29
C TYR A 612 -9.04 -15.25 0.04
N HIS A 613 -10.08 -14.41 0.06
CA HIS A 613 -10.84 -14.10 1.26
C HIS A 613 -11.90 -15.16 1.55
N ARG A 614 -11.46 -16.40 1.84
CA ARG A 614 -12.35 -17.55 2.07
C ARG A 614 -11.81 -18.48 3.15
N PRO A 615 -12.69 -19.26 3.82
CA PRO A 615 -12.25 -20.18 4.86
C PRO A 615 -11.45 -21.36 4.31
N ILE A 616 -10.45 -21.80 5.09
CA ILE A 616 -9.57 -22.94 4.81
C ILE A 616 -9.63 -23.89 6.00
N PRO A 617 -9.84 -25.21 5.81
CA PRO A 617 -9.71 -26.17 6.90
C PRO A 617 -8.34 -26.05 7.59
N VAL A 618 -8.32 -26.09 8.93
CA VAL A 618 -7.07 -25.93 9.70
C VAL A 618 -6.02 -26.95 9.27
N LEU A 619 -6.44 -28.20 9.00
CA LEU A 619 -5.54 -29.27 8.58
C LEU A 619 -4.90 -28.99 7.22
N ASP A 620 -5.69 -28.52 6.25
CA ASP A 620 -5.18 -28.14 4.91
C ASP A 620 -4.20 -26.98 4.99
N PHE A 621 -4.48 -25.99 5.86
CA PHE A 621 -3.56 -24.88 6.12
C PHE A 621 -2.22 -25.36 6.72
N LEU A 622 -2.25 -26.26 7.71
CA LEU A 622 -1.04 -26.84 8.30
C LEU A 622 -0.27 -27.70 7.28
N GLY A 623 -0.97 -28.45 6.44
CA GLY A 623 -0.38 -29.25 5.36
C GLY A 623 0.27 -28.39 4.27
N ALA A 624 -0.23 -27.18 4.04
CA ALA A 624 0.40 -26.22 3.15
C ALA A 624 1.61 -25.51 3.79
N LEU A 625 1.55 -25.24 5.10
CA LEU A 625 2.61 -24.57 5.86
C LEU A 625 3.86 -25.43 6.00
N PHE A 626 3.71 -26.66 6.49
CA PHE A 626 4.83 -27.54 6.80
C PHE A 626 5.22 -28.42 5.62
N HIS A 627 6.49 -28.86 5.58
CA HIS A 627 6.92 -29.82 4.58
C HIS A 627 6.19 -31.15 4.79
N LYS A 628 5.87 -31.86 3.70
CA LYS A 628 5.09 -33.10 3.70
C LYS A 628 5.65 -34.17 4.64
N ASP A 629 6.97 -34.19 4.83
CA ASP A 629 7.66 -35.18 5.67
C ASP A 629 7.30 -35.05 7.16
N HIS A 630 6.85 -33.86 7.60
CA HIS A 630 6.49 -33.60 9.00
C HIS A 630 4.98 -33.64 9.25
N TYR A 631 4.18 -33.62 8.19
CA TYR A 631 2.74 -33.42 8.29
C TYR A 631 2.04 -34.52 9.09
N GLU A 632 2.43 -35.78 8.90
CA GLU A 632 1.85 -36.90 9.66
C GLU A 632 2.12 -36.82 11.16
N SER A 633 3.34 -36.40 11.54
CA SER A 633 3.72 -36.17 12.95
C SER A 633 2.87 -35.06 13.57
N ILE A 634 2.65 -33.97 12.83
CA ILE A 634 1.83 -32.84 13.27
C ILE A 634 0.37 -33.24 13.45
N LEU A 635 -0.21 -34.01 12.52
CA LEU A 635 -1.59 -34.49 12.63
C LEU A 635 -1.82 -35.37 13.87
N LYS A 636 -0.81 -36.18 14.22
CA LYS A 636 -0.84 -37.09 15.37
C LYS A 636 -0.37 -36.43 16.67
N ALA A 637 -0.03 -35.14 16.66
CA ALA A 637 0.42 -34.43 17.83
C ALA A 637 -0.62 -34.49 18.96
N MET A 638 -0.16 -34.83 20.16
CA MET A 638 -0.95 -34.78 21.39
C MET A 638 -0.79 -33.40 22.06
N PRO A 639 -1.71 -33.00 22.96
CA PRO A 639 -1.56 -31.78 23.74
C PRO A 639 -0.27 -31.75 24.58
N ILE A 640 0.14 -30.57 25.04
CA ILE A 640 1.30 -30.38 25.90
C ILE A 640 1.22 -31.26 27.14
N ILE A 641 0.06 -31.32 27.79
CA ILE A 641 -0.20 -32.25 28.90
C ILE A 641 -1.12 -33.35 28.37
N ASP A 642 -0.57 -34.55 28.19
CA ASP A 642 -1.35 -35.73 27.83
C ASP A 642 -1.64 -36.57 29.09
N ARG A 643 -2.87 -36.47 29.59
CA ARG A 643 -3.35 -37.19 30.78
C ARG A 643 -4.86 -37.40 30.77
N VAL A 644 -5.31 -38.33 31.60
CA VAL A 644 -6.74 -38.58 31.83
C VAL A 644 -7.24 -37.70 32.98
N VAL A 645 -8.28 -36.91 32.74
CA VAL A 645 -8.96 -36.10 33.76
C VAL A 645 -10.34 -36.72 34.07
N PRO A 646 -10.63 -37.11 35.33
CA PRO A 646 -11.92 -37.72 35.67
C PRO A 646 -13.13 -36.87 35.26
N GLY A 647 -14.12 -37.49 34.62
CA GLY A 647 -15.35 -36.82 34.19
C GLY A 647 -15.21 -35.99 32.91
N GLN A 648 -14.04 -35.97 32.29
CA GLN A 648 -13.78 -35.26 31.03
C GLN A 648 -13.45 -36.26 29.90
N PRO A 649 -13.75 -35.93 28.63
CA PRO A 649 -13.27 -36.72 27.50
C PRO A 649 -11.73 -36.78 27.50
N ASN A 650 -11.15 -37.85 26.97
CA ASN A 650 -9.69 -37.95 26.82
C ASN A 650 -9.15 -36.88 25.86
N ALA A 651 -7.86 -36.54 26.01
CA ALA A 651 -7.11 -35.80 25.01
C ALA A 651 -7.24 -36.50 23.65
N ALA A 652 -7.44 -35.71 22.59
CA ALA A 652 -7.51 -36.21 21.22
C ALA A 652 -6.26 -35.74 20.46
N PRO A 653 -5.79 -36.48 19.45
CA PRO A 653 -4.76 -35.95 18.56
C PRO A 653 -5.30 -34.76 17.75
N LEU A 654 -4.37 -33.94 17.24
CA LEU A 654 -4.65 -32.67 16.57
C LEU A 654 -5.66 -32.83 15.41
N ASP A 655 -5.51 -33.86 14.57
CA ASP A 655 -6.41 -34.13 13.44
C ASP A 655 -7.88 -34.28 13.86
N LYS A 656 -8.14 -34.95 15.00
CA LYS A 656 -9.50 -35.12 15.53
C LYS A 656 -10.01 -33.85 16.18
N ALA A 657 -9.18 -33.19 16.98
CA ALA A 657 -9.54 -31.97 17.70
C ALA A 657 -9.95 -30.82 16.76
N PHE A 658 -9.34 -30.76 15.56
CA PHE A 658 -9.56 -29.70 14.57
C PHE A 658 -10.26 -30.19 13.29
N SER A 659 -10.90 -31.37 13.32
CA SER A 659 -11.55 -31.99 12.14
C SER A 659 -12.66 -31.15 11.49
N ALA A 660 -13.37 -30.34 12.28
CA ALA A 660 -14.38 -29.39 11.80
C ALA A 660 -14.02 -27.97 12.24
N SER A 661 -12.92 -27.44 11.70
CA SER A 661 -12.42 -26.12 12.04
C SER A 661 -11.76 -25.43 10.86
N TYR A 662 -11.81 -24.10 10.85
CA TYR A 662 -11.38 -23.29 9.71
C TYR A 662 -10.58 -22.08 10.16
N VAL A 663 -9.46 -21.81 9.50
CA VAL A 663 -8.87 -20.47 9.48
C VAL A 663 -9.57 -19.65 8.41
N SER A 664 -9.74 -18.34 8.64
CA SER A 664 -10.30 -17.42 7.65
C SER A 664 -9.59 -16.08 7.78
N PHE A 665 -8.49 -15.92 7.06
CA PHE A 665 -7.74 -14.67 7.03
C PHE A 665 -7.16 -14.43 5.63
N SER A 666 -7.16 -13.19 5.16
CA SER A 666 -6.51 -12.82 3.89
C SER A 666 -5.41 -11.78 4.07
N HIS A 667 -5.29 -11.19 5.27
CA HIS A 667 -4.33 -10.13 5.55
C HIS A 667 -3.99 -10.04 7.04
N PHE A 668 -2.89 -9.35 7.35
CA PHE A 668 -2.50 -9.01 8.72
C PHE A 668 -2.88 -7.58 9.09
N VAL A 669 -3.27 -7.38 10.35
CA VAL A 669 -3.49 -6.08 10.98
C VAL A 669 -2.66 -5.97 12.25
N LEU A 670 -2.29 -4.75 12.64
CA LEU A 670 -1.60 -4.49 13.91
C LEU A 670 -2.62 -4.30 15.04
N ALA A 671 -2.44 -5.02 16.14
CA ALA A 671 -3.18 -4.79 17.38
C ALA A 671 -2.74 -3.48 18.04
N GLU A 672 -3.69 -2.61 18.37
CA GLU A 672 -3.40 -1.41 19.17
C GLU A 672 -3.10 -1.77 20.63
N ASP A 673 -3.87 -2.70 21.18
CA ASP A 673 -3.74 -3.17 22.55
C ASP A 673 -3.84 -4.70 22.65
N SER A 674 -3.53 -5.23 23.82
CA SER A 674 -3.58 -6.67 24.08
C SER A 674 -5.01 -7.23 24.11
N LYS A 675 -6.04 -6.39 24.24
CA LYS A 675 -7.45 -6.85 24.19
C LYS A 675 -7.84 -7.30 22.79
N MET A 676 -7.18 -6.80 21.75
CA MET A 676 -7.36 -7.30 20.38
C MET A 676 -6.89 -8.75 20.18
N LEU A 677 -6.20 -9.33 21.16
CA LEU A 677 -5.89 -10.76 21.19
C LEU A 677 -6.97 -11.60 21.90
N SER A 678 -7.95 -10.99 22.55
CA SER A 678 -8.99 -11.71 23.30
C SER A 678 -9.92 -12.53 22.39
N ALA A 679 -10.54 -13.60 22.91
CA ALA A 679 -11.49 -14.41 22.15
C ALA A 679 -12.63 -13.62 21.45
N PRO A 680 -13.26 -12.59 22.06
CA PRO A 680 -14.19 -11.71 21.35
C PRO A 680 -13.54 -10.94 20.19
N ALA A 681 -12.32 -10.45 20.35
CA ALA A 681 -11.61 -9.74 19.28
C ALA A 681 -11.17 -10.67 18.15
N LEU A 682 -10.79 -11.91 18.46
CA LEU A 682 -10.50 -12.93 17.44
C LEU A 682 -11.74 -13.29 16.62
N ALA A 683 -12.93 -13.28 17.24
CA ALA A 683 -14.19 -13.44 16.52
C ALA A 683 -14.42 -12.27 15.54
N THR A 684 -14.09 -11.03 15.92
CA THR A 684 -14.03 -9.89 14.99
C THR A 684 -13.00 -10.12 13.89
N GLY A 685 -11.86 -10.74 14.21
CA GLY A 685 -10.85 -11.19 13.26
C GLY A 685 -11.43 -12.10 12.17
N LEU A 686 -12.24 -13.09 12.55
CA LEU A 686 -12.94 -13.97 11.60
C LEU A 686 -13.97 -13.22 10.75
N VAL A 687 -14.71 -12.28 11.33
CA VAL A 687 -15.71 -11.46 10.61
C VAL A 687 -15.05 -10.60 9.53
N ARG A 688 -13.86 -10.06 9.79
CA ARG A 688 -13.11 -9.24 8.84
C ARG A 688 -12.11 -10.02 7.99
N GLY A 689 -11.96 -11.32 8.23
CA GLY A 689 -10.95 -12.19 7.63
C GLY A 689 -9.52 -11.65 7.79
N MET A 690 -9.12 -11.34 9.02
CA MET A 690 -7.80 -10.81 9.36
C MET A 690 -7.07 -11.68 10.40
N ALA A 691 -5.77 -11.84 10.21
CA ALA A 691 -4.83 -12.28 11.23
C ALA A 691 -4.26 -11.04 11.95
N ILE A 692 -3.81 -11.21 13.19
CA ILE A 692 -3.47 -10.08 14.07
C ILE A 692 -2.01 -10.17 14.47
N GLN A 693 -1.21 -9.17 14.14
CA GLN A 693 0.11 -8.94 14.73
C GLN A 693 -0.08 -8.31 16.10
N ALA A 694 0.57 -8.86 17.12
CA ALA A 694 0.56 -8.27 18.45
C ALA A 694 1.35 -6.95 18.47
N ARG A 695 1.05 -6.08 19.44
CA ARG A 695 1.86 -4.87 19.65
C ARG A 695 3.21 -5.20 20.27
N ASP A 696 4.16 -4.29 20.13
CA ASP A 696 5.47 -4.36 20.80
C ASP A 696 5.33 -4.59 22.31
N GLY A 697 6.15 -5.51 22.83
CA GLY A 697 6.17 -5.86 24.25
C GLY A 697 5.00 -6.75 24.71
N GLN A 698 4.14 -7.24 23.80
CA GLN A 698 3.21 -8.31 24.13
C GLN A 698 3.99 -9.56 24.55
N ALA A 699 3.70 -10.08 25.74
CA ALA A 699 4.33 -11.28 26.23
C ALA A 699 3.83 -12.52 25.45
N SER A 700 4.75 -13.43 25.17
CA SER A 700 4.51 -14.80 24.70
C SER A 700 4.00 -14.96 23.26
N ILE A 701 3.20 -14.03 22.75
CA ILE A 701 2.52 -14.14 21.44
C ILE A 701 2.90 -12.94 20.57
N ASP A 702 3.46 -13.21 19.39
CA ASP A 702 3.88 -12.18 18.43
C ASP A 702 2.80 -11.96 17.35
N ALA A 703 2.03 -13.00 17.00
CA ALA A 703 0.84 -12.88 16.12
C ALA A 703 -0.19 -13.98 16.40
N VAL A 704 -1.42 -13.80 15.90
CA VAL A 704 -2.52 -14.76 16.07
C VAL A 704 -3.31 -14.90 14.76
N ILE A 705 -3.59 -16.16 14.37
CA ILE A 705 -4.56 -16.49 13.32
C ILE A 705 -5.83 -17.03 14.00
N PRO A 706 -6.99 -16.35 13.89
CA PRO A 706 -8.24 -16.86 14.43
C PRO A 706 -8.69 -18.17 13.77
N ILE A 707 -9.26 -19.07 14.56
CA ILE A 707 -9.90 -20.32 14.10
C ILE A 707 -11.39 -20.26 14.44
N HIS A 708 -12.25 -20.59 13.48
CA HIS A 708 -13.65 -20.92 13.72
C HIS A 708 -13.79 -22.41 14.01
N MET A 709 -14.42 -22.77 15.12
CA MET A 709 -14.71 -24.14 15.53
C MET A 709 -16.17 -24.47 15.21
N GLY A 710 -16.39 -25.48 14.39
CA GLY A 710 -17.71 -25.87 13.89
C GLY A 710 -17.85 -25.75 12.38
N SER A 711 -19.08 -25.90 11.91
CA SER A 711 -19.43 -25.80 10.48
C SER A 711 -19.33 -24.36 9.97
N LEU A 712 -19.22 -24.18 8.65
CA LEU A 712 -19.21 -22.86 8.00
C LEU A 712 -20.51 -22.06 8.20
N THR A 713 -21.58 -22.73 8.63
CA THR A 713 -22.89 -22.13 8.91
C THR A 713 -23.13 -21.88 10.40
N ASP A 714 -22.23 -22.33 11.27
CA ASP A 714 -22.35 -22.06 12.70
C ASP A 714 -22.02 -20.59 12.99
N PRO A 715 -22.70 -19.96 13.95
CA PRO A 715 -22.43 -18.56 14.30
C PRO A 715 -21.01 -18.36 14.83
N ILE A 716 -20.35 -17.31 14.34
CA ILE A 716 -19.08 -16.79 14.87
C ILE A 716 -19.36 -16.13 16.22
N SER A 717 -18.66 -16.57 17.25
CA SER A 717 -18.75 -16.06 18.62
C SER A 717 -17.50 -16.44 19.40
N SER A 718 -17.25 -15.80 20.55
CA SER A 718 -16.14 -16.20 21.43
C SER A 718 -16.19 -17.67 21.88
N LYS A 719 -17.36 -18.32 21.84
CA LYS A 719 -17.53 -19.74 22.17
C LYS A 719 -17.19 -20.68 21.02
N THR A 720 -17.19 -20.17 19.79
CA THR A 720 -16.85 -20.90 18.55
C THR A 720 -15.55 -20.39 17.94
N THR A 721 -14.75 -19.65 18.71
CA THR A 721 -13.46 -19.10 18.26
C THR A 721 -12.32 -19.68 19.07
N SER A 722 -11.34 -20.21 18.36
CA SER A 722 -10.02 -20.61 18.86
C SER A 722 -8.93 -19.83 18.11
N ALA A 723 -7.67 -20.25 18.24
CA ALA A 723 -6.51 -19.56 17.70
C ALA A 723 -5.39 -20.52 17.29
N ILE A 724 -4.59 -20.06 16.31
CA ILE A 724 -3.20 -20.42 16.16
C ILE A 724 -2.37 -19.25 16.71
N ASN A 725 -1.75 -19.43 17.88
CA ASN A 725 -0.81 -18.45 18.44
C ASN A 725 0.55 -18.64 17.77
N LEU A 726 1.15 -17.55 17.29
CA LEU A 726 2.44 -17.57 16.59
C LEU A 726 3.48 -16.83 17.42
N GLN A 727 4.65 -17.44 17.54
CA GLN A 727 5.83 -16.82 18.14
C GLN A 727 7.01 -16.91 17.18
N PHE A 728 7.65 -15.79 16.87
CA PHE A 728 8.75 -15.71 15.92
C PHE A 728 10.05 -15.38 16.64
N LYS A 729 11.03 -16.29 16.56
CA LYS A 729 12.35 -16.15 17.17
C LYS A 729 13.43 -16.29 16.10
N ASN A 730 14.26 -15.26 15.97
CA ASN A 730 15.41 -15.27 15.07
C ASN A 730 16.72 -15.35 15.87
N ARG A 731 16.91 -16.47 16.58
CA ARG A 731 18.08 -16.74 17.42
C ARG A 731 18.76 -18.04 17.01
N VAL A 732 20.07 -18.11 17.23
CA VAL A 732 20.90 -19.27 16.83
C VAL A 732 20.66 -20.48 17.75
N ASN A 733 20.40 -20.23 19.03
CA ASN A 733 20.12 -21.27 20.01
C ASN A 733 18.64 -21.21 20.38
N ALA A 734 17.90 -22.29 20.12
CA ALA A 734 16.55 -22.44 20.63
C ALA A 734 16.57 -22.45 22.16
N VAL A 735 15.56 -21.83 22.77
CA VAL A 735 15.31 -21.92 24.21
C VAL A 735 13.90 -22.46 24.34
N ASP A 736 13.69 -23.36 25.30
CA ASP A 736 12.35 -23.86 25.57
C ASP A 736 11.41 -22.68 25.85
N CYS A 737 10.29 -22.65 25.14
CA CYS A 737 9.35 -21.56 25.13
C CYS A 737 7.95 -22.15 25.26
N HIS A 738 7.22 -21.70 26.28
CA HIS A 738 5.84 -22.07 26.50
C HIS A 738 4.95 -20.91 26.09
N VAL A 739 4.02 -21.15 25.16
CA VAL A 739 3.08 -20.12 24.73
C VAL A 739 1.90 -20.03 25.69
N ASN A 740 1.68 -18.86 26.28
CA ASN A 740 0.56 -18.64 27.19
C ASN A 740 -0.73 -18.31 26.42
N ARG A 741 -1.54 -19.34 26.18
CA ARG A 741 -2.83 -19.25 25.48
C ARG A 741 -3.92 -18.42 26.18
N LEU A 742 -3.76 -18.04 27.45
CA LEU A 742 -4.89 -17.55 28.27
C LEU A 742 -5.50 -16.24 27.75
N ILE A 743 -4.69 -15.39 27.10
CA ILE A 743 -5.20 -14.15 26.52
C ILE A 743 -6.08 -14.42 25.29
N THR A 744 -5.73 -15.40 24.46
CA THR A 744 -6.45 -15.71 23.22
C THR A 744 -7.61 -16.65 23.43
N VAL A 745 -7.39 -17.74 24.17
CA VAL A 745 -8.38 -18.78 24.41
C VAL A 745 -8.39 -19.16 25.90
N PRO A 746 -9.09 -18.40 26.76
CA PRO A 746 -9.15 -18.66 28.20
C PRO A 746 -9.99 -19.89 28.56
N ASN A 747 -10.90 -20.33 27.69
CA ASN A 747 -11.67 -21.54 27.90
C ASN A 747 -10.77 -22.78 27.76
N VAL A 748 -10.48 -23.45 28.88
CA VAL A 748 -9.59 -24.62 28.92
C VAL A 748 -10.11 -25.84 28.15
N GLU A 749 -11.42 -25.94 27.94
CA GLU A 749 -12.04 -27.00 27.13
C GLU A 749 -11.82 -26.79 25.62
N MET A 750 -11.63 -25.54 25.20
CA MET A 750 -11.44 -25.19 23.80
C MET A 750 -10.03 -25.62 23.34
N PRO A 751 -9.90 -26.47 22.30
CA PRO A 751 -8.60 -26.79 21.70
C PRO A 751 -7.92 -25.55 21.14
N VAL A 752 -6.60 -25.41 21.29
CA VAL A 752 -5.81 -24.28 20.73
C VAL A 752 -4.47 -24.76 20.18
N ILE A 753 -3.97 -24.12 19.13
CA ILE A 753 -2.66 -24.42 18.54
C ILE A 753 -1.70 -23.27 18.85
N SER A 754 -0.45 -23.60 19.15
CA SER A 754 0.65 -22.63 19.19
C SER A 754 1.82 -23.13 18.35
N ILE A 755 2.38 -22.24 17.55
CA ILE A 755 3.51 -22.53 16.65
C ILE A 755 4.65 -21.57 17.00
N ILE A 756 5.79 -22.13 17.38
CA ILE A 756 7.02 -21.39 17.68
C ILE A 756 7.97 -21.58 16.49
N PHE A 757 8.36 -20.47 15.87
CA PHE A 757 9.30 -20.44 14.76
C PHE A 757 10.67 -20.04 15.26
N GLU A 758 11.62 -20.97 15.31
CA GLU A 758 13.03 -20.76 15.65
C GLU A 758 13.86 -20.60 14.36
N PHE A 759 13.61 -19.51 13.64
CA PHE A 759 14.16 -19.26 12.30
C PHE A 759 15.69 -19.19 12.23
N GLY A 760 16.35 -18.80 13.34
CA GLY A 760 17.80 -18.64 13.38
C GLY A 760 18.59 -19.92 13.68
N VAL A 761 17.92 -21.03 14.03
CA VAL A 761 18.56 -22.30 14.35
C VAL A 761 19.05 -22.96 13.05
N THR A 762 20.36 -23.17 12.94
CA THR A 762 21.00 -23.79 11.78
C THR A 762 20.86 -25.32 11.76
N GLU A 763 21.11 -25.92 10.60
CA GLU A 763 20.92 -27.34 10.18
C GLU A 763 21.47 -28.45 11.10
N THR A 764 22.04 -28.13 12.26
CA THR A 764 22.54 -29.09 13.26
C THR A 764 21.45 -29.65 14.18
N ALA A 765 20.21 -29.15 14.11
CA ALA A 765 19.08 -29.76 14.81
C ALA A 765 18.71 -31.10 14.14
N VAL A 766 18.73 -32.20 14.93
CA VAL A 766 18.44 -33.56 14.44
C VAL A 766 17.02 -33.66 13.88
N ASP A 767 16.05 -32.96 14.51
CA ASP A 767 14.64 -32.94 14.12
C ASP A 767 14.17 -31.50 13.78
N PRO A 768 13.79 -31.21 12.52
CA PRO A 768 13.35 -29.87 12.10
C PRO A 768 12.02 -29.43 12.75
N ILE A 769 11.18 -30.38 13.16
CA ILE A 769 9.91 -30.13 13.86
C ILE A 769 9.93 -30.94 15.16
N SER A 770 9.61 -30.29 16.28
CA SER A 770 9.35 -30.97 17.55
C SER A 770 7.94 -30.67 18.06
N ILE A 771 7.32 -31.69 18.66
CA ILE A 771 6.02 -31.57 19.31
C ILE A 771 6.28 -31.52 20.82
N THR A 772 5.87 -30.44 21.48
CA THR A 772 5.95 -30.35 22.94
C THR A 772 4.80 -31.15 23.53
N SER A 773 5.09 -32.32 24.10
CA SER A 773 4.12 -33.14 24.82
C SER A 773 4.80 -33.92 25.93
N GLU A 774 4.24 -33.82 27.14
CA GLU A 774 4.68 -34.53 28.32
C GLU A 774 3.57 -35.48 28.78
N LEU A 775 3.91 -36.76 28.91
CA LEU A 775 3.03 -37.80 29.43
C LEU A 775 3.03 -37.77 30.96
N PHE A 776 1.89 -37.44 31.55
CA PHE A 776 1.73 -37.43 33.00
C PHE A 776 0.96 -38.65 33.49
N PRO A 777 1.59 -39.56 34.28
CA PRO A 777 0.86 -40.60 34.96
C PRO A 777 -0.08 -39.98 36.00
N THR A 778 -1.33 -40.47 36.02
CA THR A 778 -2.48 -40.01 36.81
C THR A 778 -2.09 -39.46 38.18
N THR A 779 -2.04 -38.13 38.33
CA THR A 779 -1.71 -37.48 39.61
C THR A 779 -2.66 -36.32 39.91
N GLN A 780 -3.60 -36.61 40.81
CA GLN A 780 -4.31 -35.75 41.78
C GLN A 780 -5.14 -34.52 41.32
N ALA A 781 -4.94 -33.94 40.14
CA ALA A 781 -5.73 -32.77 39.73
C ALA A 781 -7.12 -33.18 39.16
N GLN A 782 -8.20 -32.73 39.81
CA GLN A 782 -9.59 -33.02 39.40
C GLN A 782 -10.10 -32.11 38.26
N THR A 783 -9.37 -31.06 37.90
CA THR A 783 -9.83 -30.03 36.96
C THR A 783 -8.91 -29.91 35.75
N LEU A 784 -9.47 -29.50 34.61
CA LEU A 784 -8.71 -29.22 33.39
C LEU A 784 -7.68 -28.10 33.61
N HIS A 785 -6.45 -28.36 33.21
CA HIS A 785 -5.37 -27.40 33.09
C HIS A 785 -5.43 -26.73 31.71
N ARG A 786 -4.90 -25.50 31.61
CA ARG A 786 -4.88 -24.75 30.34
C ARG A 786 -4.19 -25.51 29.21
N ASP A 787 -3.25 -26.38 29.55
CA ASP A 787 -2.41 -27.12 28.61
C ASP A 787 -2.95 -28.53 28.28
N ASP A 788 -4.07 -28.97 28.88
CA ASP A 788 -4.69 -30.28 28.59
C ASP A 788 -5.33 -30.34 27.17
N ARG A 789 -5.53 -29.19 26.52
CA ARG A 789 -6.09 -29.04 25.16
C ARG A 789 -5.28 -28.08 24.29
N HIS A 790 -4.01 -27.90 24.64
CA HIS A 790 -3.10 -26.99 23.97
C HIS A 790 -2.06 -27.78 23.19
N TYR A 791 -2.01 -27.61 21.87
CA TYR A 791 -1.05 -28.26 20.99
C TYR A 791 0.08 -27.28 20.66
N GLN A 792 1.33 -27.65 20.93
CA GLN A 792 2.47 -26.79 20.66
C GLN A 792 3.47 -27.46 19.71
N ILE A 793 3.74 -26.76 18.61
CA ILE A 793 4.64 -27.19 17.53
C ILE A 793 5.82 -26.22 17.52
N VAL A 794 7.05 -26.74 17.57
CA VAL A 794 8.27 -25.93 17.43
C VAL A 794 8.94 -26.29 16.11
N ALA A 795 9.19 -25.27 15.29
CA ALA A 795 9.81 -25.40 13.99
C ALA A 795 11.19 -24.76 13.97
N HIS A 796 12.22 -25.54 13.66
CA HIS A 796 13.62 -25.13 13.69
C HIS A 796 14.13 -24.83 12.28
N GLY A 797 14.60 -23.60 12.07
CA GLY A 797 15.09 -23.12 10.78
C GLY A 797 14.01 -22.48 9.90
N CYS A 798 14.43 -21.87 8.79
CA CYS A 798 13.56 -21.16 7.85
C CYS A 798 13.91 -21.55 6.40
N ASN A 799 13.53 -22.75 5.97
CA ASN A 799 13.86 -23.30 4.66
C ASN A 799 12.79 -24.28 4.16
N SER A 800 12.94 -24.75 2.92
CA SER A 800 12.00 -25.64 2.22
C SER A 800 11.88 -27.04 2.85
N ARG A 801 12.90 -27.49 3.60
CA ARG A 801 12.87 -28.77 4.35
C ARG A 801 11.93 -28.71 5.55
N VAL A 802 11.78 -27.54 6.17
CA VAL A 802 10.88 -27.33 7.31
C VAL A 802 9.48 -26.98 6.80
N PHE A 803 9.40 -26.05 5.84
CA PHE A 803 8.15 -25.44 5.41
C PHE A 803 7.87 -25.73 3.93
N GLY A 804 6.72 -26.35 3.65
CA GLY A 804 6.24 -26.56 2.29
C GLY A 804 5.85 -25.24 1.60
N ALA A 805 5.61 -24.18 2.38
CA ALA A 805 5.29 -22.85 1.87
C ALA A 805 6.53 -22.05 1.40
N ILE A 806 7.75 -22.56 1.60
CA ILE A 806 9.00 -21.96 1.11
C ILE A 806 9.52 -22.79 -0.07
N PRO A 807 9.42 -22.28 -1.31
CA PRO A 807 10.12 -22.88 -2.45
C PRO A 807 11.64 -22.79 -2.28
N LEU A 808 12.37 -23.79 -2.80
CA LEU A 808 13.83 -23.88 -2.70
C LEU A 808 14.52 -22.64 -3.29
N GLU A 809 13.94 -22.07 -4.33
CA GLU A 809 14.50 -20.94 -5.08
C GLU A 809 14.55 -19.64 -4.29
N VAL A 810 13.76 -19.51 -3.20
CA VAL A 810 13.63 -18.27 -2.42
C VAL A 810 14.17 -18.36 -0.99
N GLU A 811 14.83 -19.45 -0.63
CA GLU A 811 15.56 -19.55 0.64
C GLU A 811 16.59 -18.43 0.84
N PRO A 812 17.38 -18.00 -0.18
CA PRO A 812 18.32 -16.87 -0.04
C PRO A 812 17.63 -15.56 0.34
N GLU A 813 16.42 -15.32 -0.17
CA GLU A 813 15.61 -14.14 0.10
C GLU A 813 15.08 -14.18 1.54
N TYR A 814 14.59 -15.32 2.02
CA TYR A 814 14.20 -15.48 3.44
C TYR A 814 15.40 -15.24 4.37
N LYS A 815 16.58 -15.77 4.04
CA LYS A 815 17.81 -15.50 4.78
C LYS A 815 18.17 -14.02 4.80
N THR A 816 17.94 -13.32 3.68
CA THR A 816 18.15 -11.87 3.58
C THR A 816 17.15 -11.09 4.43
N ILE A 817 15.88 -11.48 4.43
CA ILE A 817 14.80 -10.84 5.22
C ILE A 817 15.07 -11.01 6.71
N LEU A 818 15.36 -12.23 7.16
CA LEU A 818 15.68 -12.50 8.56
C LEU A 818 16.92 -11.72 8.99
N GLY A 819 17.92 -11.67 8.10
CA GLY A 819 19.17 -10.98 8.31
C GLY A 819 19.98 -11.58 9.46
N THR A 820 21.30 -11.70 9.28
CA THR A 820 22.20 -12.19 10.33
C THR A 820 23.15 -11.11 10.86
N GLY A 821 22.96 -9.86 10.42
CA GLY A 821 23.98 -8.82 10.46
C GLY A 821 24.33 -8.31 11.86
N SER A 822 25.27 -8.96 12.56
CA SER A 822 25.99 -8.29 13.64
C SER A 822 26.83 -7.14 13.07
N ILE A 823 27.30 -6.22 13.91
CA ILE A 823 28.21 -5.14 13.47
C ILE A 823 29.43 -5.67 12.68
N LEU A 824 29.84 -6.92 12.97
CA LEU A 824 30.92 -7.60 12.24
C LEU A 824 30.50 -7.96 10.81
N GLN A 825 29.26 -8.34 10.56
CA GLN A 825 28.81 -8.66 9.21
C GLN A 825 28.63 -7.40 8.35
N ASP A 826 28.25 -6.27 8.97
CA ASP A 826 28.19 -4.96 8.32
C ASP A 826 29.59 -4.33 8.13
N PHE A 827 30.61 -4.86 8.82
CA PHE A 827 31.98 -4.37 8.71
C PHE A 827 32.60 -4.83 7.38
N PRO A 828 32.89 -3.91 6.42
CA PRO A 828 33.32 -4.29 5.07
C PRO A 828 34.63 -5.07 5.04
N ARG A 829 35.47 -4.89 6.08
CA ARG A 829 36.77 -5.54 6.25
C ARG A 829 36.72 -6.76 7.17
N ASN A 830 35.54 -7.29 7.50
CA ASN A 830 35.41 -8.45 8.39
C ASN A 830 36.10 -9.72 7.88
N LYS A 831 36.28 -9.84 6.57
CA LYS A 831 37.05 -10.94 5.95
C LYS A 831 38.54 -10.86 6.25
N ASP A 832 39.05 -9.67 6.55
CA ASP A 832 40.43 -9.45 6.95
C ASP A 832 40.53 -9.60 8.48
N GLN A 833 41.29 -10.60 8.92
CA GLN A 833 41.37 -10.97 10.32
C GLN A 833 41.89 -9.83 11.20
N GLY A 834 42.94 -9.11 10.76
CA GLY A 834 43.53 -8.01 11.52
C GLY A 834 42.55 -6.85 11.71
N ASN A 835 41.82 -6.48 10.65
CA ASN A 835 40.77 -5.48 10.72
C ASN A 835 39.60 -5.91 11.61
N ARG A 836 39.20 -7.19 11.55
CA ARG A 836 38.12 -7.74 12.38
C ARG A 836 38.50 -7.70 13.86
N GLU A 837 39.72 -8.10 14.18
CA GLU A 837 40.27 -8.07 15.54
C GLU A 837 40.40 -6.63 16.04
N ALA A 838 40.86 -5.70 15.21
CA ALA A 838 40.91 -4.27 15.54
C ALA A 838 39.51 -3.71 15.85
N LEU A 839 38.48 -4.04 15.04
CA LEU A 839 37.11 -3.64 15.33
C LEU A 839 36.61 -4.24 16.65
N LEU A 840 36.90 -5.51 16.93
CA LEU A 840 36.53 -6.16 18.18
C LEU A 840 37.25 -5.56 19.39
N ALA A 841 38.48 -5.10 19.22
CA ALA A 841 39.26 -4.42 20.26
C ALA A 841 38.67 -3.04 20.64
N LEU A 842 37.90 -2.40 19.74
CA LEU A 842 37.09 -1.21 20.07
C LEU A 842 35.92 -1.51 21.01
N LYS A 843 35.69 -2.80 21.33
CA LYS A 843 34.61 -3.30 22.19
C LYS A 843 33.23 -2.72 21.81
N PRO A 844 32.81 -2.80 20.53
CA PRO A 844 31.47 -2.36 20.12
C PRO A 844 30.36 -3.14 20.84
N ALA A 845 30.67 -4.32 21.36
CA ALA A 845 29.89 -5.04 22.35
C ALA A 845 30.85 -5.80 23.29
N PHE A 846 30.49 -5.91 24.56
CA PHE A 846 31.24 -6.73 25.52
C PHE A 846 30.87 -8.20 25.35
N ASN A 847 31.88 -9.06 25.17
CA ASN A 847 31.69 -10.51 25.13
C ASN A 847 31.95 -11.09 26.53
N GLY A 848 30.89 -11.59 27.17
CA GLY A 848 30.96 -12.15 28.53
C GLY A 848 32.05 -13.20 28.69
N ASN A 849 32.16 -14.17 27.78
CA ASN A 849 33.19 -15.21 27.86
C ASN A 849 34.61 -14.65 27.78
N ARG A 850 34.87 -13.69 26.88
CA ARG A 850 36.19 -13.03 26.80
C ARG A 850 36.47 -12.18 28.03
N GLN A 851 35.46 -11.54 28.61
CA GLN A 851 35.64 -10.78 29.85
C GLN A 851 35.87 -11.73 31.03
N ILE A 852 35.08 -12.78 31.18
CA ILE A 852 35.27 -13.82 32.20
C ILE A 852 36.67 -14.42 32.06
N GLN A 853 37.12 -14.77 30.85
CA GLN A 853 38.47 -15.29 30.65
C GLN A 853 39.58 -14.25 30.90
N PHE A 854 39.33 -12.97 30.62
CA PHE A 854 40.31 -11.92 30.85
C PHE A 854 40.39 -11.50 32.33
N TYR A 855 39.27 -11.56 33.02
CA TYR A 855 39.11 -11.14 34.41
C TYR A 855 39.09 -12.32 35.39
N SER A 856 39.04 -13.58 34.95
CA SER A 856 39.04 -14.75 35.84
C SER A 856 40.21 -14.68 36.80
N ASP A 857 41.40 -14.39 36.28
CA ASP A 857 42.65 -14.36 37.02
C ASP A 857 42.82 -13.03 37.81
N LEU A 858 41.96 -12.04 37.55
CA LEU A 858 41.97 -10.71 38.20
C LEU A 858 40.87 -10.56 39.26
N LEU A 859 39.85 -11.43 39.22
CA LEU A 859 38.71 -11.45 40.13
C LEU A 859 38.77 -12.67 41.08
N GLU A 860 39.63 -13.65 40.81
CA GLU A 860 40.01 -14.70 41.78
C GLU A 860 41.10 -14.18 42.75
N GLU A 861 40.75 -13.16 43.54
CA GLU A 861 41.34 -12.89 44.86
C GLU A 861 40.21 -12.40 45.79
N GLU A 862 39.37 -13.34 46.24
CA GLU A 862 38.79 -13.42 47.61
C GLU A 862 38.00 -14.72 47.81
#